data_AF-A0AAN7VVQ5-F1
#
_entry.id   AF-A0AAN7VVQ5-F1
#
_cell.length_a   1.000
_cell.length_b   1.000
_cell.length_c   1.000
_cell.angle_alpha   90.00
_cell.angle_beta   90.00
_cell.angle_gamma   90.00
#
_symmetry.space_group_name_H-M   'P 1'
#
loop_
_entity.id
_entity.type
_entity.pdbx_description
1 polymer ?
#
loop_
_entity_poly.entity_id
_entity_poly.type
_entity_poly.pdbx_seq_one_letter_code
_entity_poly.pdbx_strand_id
1 'polypeptide(L)'
;MLKVNVVLACNFIQPQNHVVDFKSFGTKNYVIDITTNIHEWYKENVYFKLQQKLEEFAEKDSGWALYEVLHLKTNINSYVPFVGGLSTFVKVPYFIAVKHAVVNVQNDDEYCFLWAVVSALHPIHDHSDRVWNYPHFSEVLKYDSINFPIKLDDIKKFEKLNNLAINLFCIRGKAVLPFVLSNNQKSDKQPINLLALQTNYQTDDSITDSIAVKNNMVYHFVWIKNMSALFSKQLSNKGHRKFICNRCLNYFSADLILQKHTIHCHQLNQCSVRMPNESERYLEFKNFLFQEKVAFVIYADLESILEQNLNCLENNCTAFDSKHIPFSIAYYLRCSYNDSLSRFRLYRGKDCISWFIKELYAIAQWANVIINNVIPMETLTPSQVEQFQNASVCHICMKPFTDCDIKVRDHNHFTGKYRGASHQECNLNYTDSHVLPVVFHNLSGYDSHFIIRELATNFAGHVSLLPVNKERYISFTKVVEGTKIRFRFIDSFRFMSTSIEKLCNYLENDKKIITRANCRNDDEFSLLIRKGVFPYEYIDSWNKLNDTSLPPKHAFYSHLCHDHISDESYNHALNVWNKFNIKSLGEYSDLYLKTDVLLLADIFENFRQTCLNTYKLDPLHYYTAPGLAFDAMLKITQVQLELLLDVDMIMFLERGIRGGVAQCSNRYAKANNKYMGDQYDPASGTVYLMYYDVNNLYGAAMSEFLPFGEFSFVDESNFASLDIINHPNDSEIGYILDCDLDYPVELHENHSDLPLAPEHMVPPAPSSTSN
;
A
#
# COMPACT_ATOMS: atom_id res chain seq x y z
N MET A 1 13.39 -24.86 5.42
CA MET A 1 13.14 -24.99 3.96
C MET A 1 13.39 -23.63 3.32
N LEU A 2 13.21 -23.47 2.02
CA LEU A 2 13.46 -22.21 1.32
C LEU A 2 12.20 -21.80 0.55
N LYS A 3 11.77 -20.54 0.64
CA LYS A 3 10.81 -19.99 -0.32
C LYS A 3 11.62 -19.41 -1.45
N VAL A 4 11.56 -20.09 -2.58
CA VAL A 4 12.31 -19.78 -3.77
C VAL A 4 11.34 -19.25 -4.82
N ASN A 5 11.61 -18.06 -5.32
CA ASN A 5 11.04 -17.62 -6.58
C ASN A 5 12.15 -17.22 -7.53
N VAL A 6 11.89 -17.39 -8.81
CA VAL A 6 12.84 -17.09 -9.86
C VAL A 6 12.27 -15.94 -10.66
N VAL A 7 13.08 -14.92 -10.90
CA VAL A 7 12.75 -13.79 -11.75
C VAL A 7 13.70 -13.81 -12.93
N LEU A 8 13.15 -13.94 -14.12
CA LEU A 8 13.87 -13.83 -15.36
C LEU A 8 13.78 -12.39 -15.85
N ALA A 9 14.92 -11.74 -15.97
CA ALA A 9 15.04 -10.44 -16.58
C ALA A 9 15.50 -10.62 -18.04
N CYS A 10 14.74 -10.06 -18.97
CA CYS A 10 14.97 -10.17 -20.41
C CYS A 10 14.82 -8.80 -21.07
N ASN A 11 15.60 -8.60 -22.13
CA ASN A 11 15.34 -7.54 -23.08
C ASN A 11 14.55 -8.09 -24.25
N PHE A 12 13.53 -7.35 -24.64
CA PHE A 12 12.71 -7.61 -25.80
C PHE A 12 12.97 -6.52 -26.83
N ILE A 13 13.08 -6.88 -28.10
CA ILE A 13 13.22 -5.93 -29.21
C ILE A 13 11.94 -5.94 -30.04
N GLN A 14 11.45 -4.77 -30.41
CA GLN A 14 10.39 -4.67 -31.40
C GLN A 14 11.05 -4.61 -32.80
N PRO A 15 10.85 -5.63 -33.67
CA PRO A 15 11.61 -5.76 -34.92
C PRO A 15 11.39 -4.61 -35.92
N GLN A 16 10.29 -3.87 -35.77
CA GLN A 16 9.88 -2.82 -36.72
C GLN A 16 10.58 -1.48 -36.50
N ASN A 17 10.92 -1.15 -35.25
CA ASN A 17 11.48 0.15 -34.86
C ASN A 17 12.78 0.01 -34.04
N HIS A 18 13.26 -1.22 -33.82
CA HIS A 18 14.46 -1.55 -33.05
C HIS A 18 14.47 -1.01 -31.61
N VAL A 19 13.29 -0.71 -31.05
CA VAL A 19 13.17 -0.32 -29.64
C VAL A 19 13.39 -1.55 -28.78
N VAL A 20 14.26 -1.43 -27.77
CA VAL A 20 14.52 -2.47 -26.79
C VAL A 20 13.92 -2.08 -25.46
N ASP A 21 13.12 -2.95 -24.86
CA ASP A 21 12.46 -2.71 -23.59
C ASP A 21 12.78 -3.84 -22.60
N PHE A 22 12.99 -3.45 -21.35
CA PHE A 22 13.30 -4.36 -20.26
C PHE A 22 12.01 -4.96 -19.70
N LYS A 23 11.95 -6.29 -19.65
CA LYS A 23 10.84 -7.03 -19.05
C LYS A 23 11.35 -8.02 -18.03
N SER A 24 10.65 -8.08 -16.89
CA SER A 24 10.91 -9.08 -15.86
C SER A 24 9.73 -10.01 -15.68
N PHE A 25 9.99 -11.30 -15.73
CA PHE A 25 9.01 -12.36 -15.59
C PHE A 25 9.30 -13.13 -14.30
N GLY A 26 8.45 -12.93 -13.29
CA GLY A 26 8.55 -13.64 -12.02
C GLY A 26 7.75 -14.94 -12.01
N THR A 27 8.32 -15.99 -11.41
CA THR A 27 7.55 -17.14 -10.94
C THR A 27 6.89 -16.81 -9.59
N LYS A 28 5.87 -17.60 -9.22
CA LYS A 28 5.33 -17.58 -7.85
C LYS A 28 6.41 -18.03 -6.86
N ASN A 29 6.23 -17.70 -5.58
CA ASN A 29 7.07 -18.25 -4.51
C ASN A 29 6.72 -19.73 -4.30
N TYR A 30 7.68 -20.61 -4.51
CA TYR A 30 7.58 -22.05 -4.24
C TYR A 30 8.38 -22.42 -3.01
N VAL A 31 7.94 -23.45 -2.30
CA VAL A 31 8.66 -24.02 -1.18
C VAL A 31 9.58 -25.11 -1.71
N ILE A 32 10.87 -25.03 -1.40
CA ILE A 32 11.88 -26.05 -1.71
C ILE A 32 12.46 -26.59 -0.41
N ASP A 33 12.50 -27.90 -0.27
CA ASP A 33 13.09 -28.61 0.86
C ASP A 33 14.12 -29.65 0.42
N ILE A 34 14.75 -30.33 1.39
CA ILE A 34 15.77 -31.36 1.15
C ILE A 34 15.25 -32.57 0.37
N THR A 35 13.93 -32.77 0.30
CA THR A 35 13.28 -33.86 -0.43
C THR A 35 12.81 -33.44 -1.82
N THR A 36 12.89 -32.15 -2.16
CA THR A 36 12.45 -31.62 -3.44
C THR A 36 13.48 -31.99 -4.52
N ASN A 37 13.06 -32.71 -5.55
CA ASN A 37 13.89 -32.91 -6.74
C ASN A 37 14.04 -31.57 -7.46
N ILE A 38 15.19 -30.91 -7.27
CA ILE A 38 15.46 -29.57 -7.78
C ILE A 38 15.36 -29.53 -9.31
N HIS A 39 15.75 -30.61 -10.00
CA HIS A 39 15.74 -30.66 -11.46
C HIS A 39 14.31 -30.71 -12.01
N GLU A 40 13.44 -31.53 -11.42
CA GLU A 40 12.03 -31.61 -11.79
C GLU A 40 11.30 -30.32 -11.44
N TRP A 41 11.51 -29.79 -10.22
CA TRP A 41 10.95 -28.52 -9.79
C TRP A 41 11.34 -27.38 -10.74
N TYR A 42 12.61 -27.27 -11.09
CA TYR A 42 13.11 -26.25 -12.01
C TYR A 42 12.41 -26.37 -13.37
N LYS A 43 12.32 -27.59 -13.91
CA LYS A 43 11.69 -27.81 -15.22
C LYS A 43 10.21 -27.37 -15.22
N GLU A 44 9.43 -27.79 -14.23
CA GLU A 44 7.99 -27.55 -14.16
C GLU A 44 7.62 -26.12 -13.72
N ASN A 45 8.27 -25.62 -12.69
CA ASN A 45 7.84 -24.42 -11.97
C ASN A 45 8.61 -23.16 -12.37
N VAL A 46 9.79 -23.34 -12.99
CA VAL A 46 10.65 -22.26 -13.46
C VAL A 46 10.68 -22.25 -14.98
N TYR A 47 11.26 -23.26 -15.62
CA TYR A 47 11.49 -23.29 -17.06
C TYR A 47 10.20 -23.18 -17.87
N PHE A 48 9.26 -24.12 -17.74
CA PHE A 48 8.02 -24.09 -18.53
C PHE A 48 7.17 -22.85 -18.25
N LYS A 49 7.12 -22.37 -17.00
CA LYS A 49 6.32 -21.20 -16.62
C LYS A 49 6.90 -19.90 -17.13
N LEU A 50 8.22 -19.77 -17.14
CA LEU A 50 8.88 -18.61 -17.72
C LEU A 50 8.80 -18.66 -19.25
N GLN A 51 9.02 -19.83 -19.86
CA GLN A 51 8.88 -20.01 -21.30
C GLN A 51 7.47 -19.64 -21.78
N GLN A 52 6.42 -20.16 -21.14
CA GLN A 52 5.03 -19.80 -21.47
C GLN A 52 4.81 -18.28 -21.40
N LYS A 53 5.33 -17.60 -20.37
CA LYS A 53 5.19 -16.15 -20.24
C LYS A 53 5.95 -15.36 -21.31
N LEU A 54 7.12 -15.85 -21.73
CA LEU A 54 7.89 -15.24 -22.81
C LEU A 54 7.17 -15.39 -24.16
N GLU A 55 6.65 -16.58 -24.43
CA GLU A 55 5.88 -16.89 -25.65
C GLU A 55 4.58 -16.07 -25.69
N GLU A 56 3.81 -16.02 -24.59
CA GLU A 56 2.61 -15.18 -24.49
C GLU A 56 2.92 -13.70 -24.75
N PHE A 57 4.00 -13.17 -24.18
CA PHE A 57 4.40 -11.78 -24.39
C PHE A 57 4.85 -11.51 -25.84
N ALA A 58 5.58 -12.45 -26.44
CA ALA A 58 6.05 -12.32 -27.82
C ALA A 58 4.93 -12.43 -28.86
N GLU A 59 4.00 -13.37 -28.67
CA GLU A 59 3.00 -13.73 -29.69
C GLU A 59 1.66 -13.01 -29.53
N LYS A 60 1.21 -12.68 -28.31
CA LYS A 60 -0.17 -12.20 -28.08
C LYS A 60 -0.31 -10.69 -27.94
N ASP A 61 0.63 -10.04 -27.24
CA ASP A 61 0.33 -8.71 -26.71
C ASP A 61 0.96 -7.55 -27.48
N SER A 62 2.10 -7.73 -28.18
CA SER A 62 2.82 -6.52 -28.65
C SER A 62 3.88 -6.67 -29.75
N GLY A 63 4.06 -7.85 -30.37
CA GLY A 63 4.99 -8.02 -31.52
C GLY A 63 6.47 -7.86 -31.16
N TRP A 64 6.83 -8.13 -29.91
CA TRP A 64 8.20 -8.06 -29.42
C TRP A 64 8.88 -9.43 -29.52
N ALA A 65 10.12 -9.45 -30.01
CA ALA A 65 10.95 -10.65 -30.02
C ALA A 65 11.86 -10.65 -28.79
N LEU A 66 12.04 -11.80 -28.14
CA LEU A 66 13.07 -11.95 -27.12
C LEU A 66 14.43 -11.68 -27.75
N TYR A 67 15.12 -10.64 -27.28
CA TYR A 67 16.43 -10.25 -27.78
C TYR A 67 17.54 -10.89 -26.95
N GLU A 68 17.45 -10.75 -25.62
CA GLU A 68 18.45 -11.32 -24.71
C GLU A 68 17.86 -11.66 -23.34
N VAL A 69 18.38 -12.74 -22.74
CA VAL A 69 18.21 -13.06 -21.32
C VAL A 69 19.33 -12.41 -20.52
N LEU A 70 18.99 -11.46 -19.67
CA LEU A 70 19.96 -10.66 -18.92
C LEU A 70 20.48 -11.42 -17.70
N HIS A 71 19.55 -11.85 -16.85
CA HIS A 71 19.88 -12.65 -15.69
C HIS A 71 18.65 -13.39 -15.17
N LEU A 72 18.93 -14.50 -14.50
CA LEU A 72 17.95 -15.28 -13.76
C LEU A 72 18.20 -15.07 -12.27
N LYS A 73 17.43 -14.17 -11.64
CA LYS A 73 17.54 -13.91 -10.20
C LYS A 73 16.73 -14.92 -9.43
N THR A 74 17.40 -15.76 -8.65
CA THR A 74 16.75 -16.67 -7.70
C THR A 74 16.68 -15.98 -6.34
N ASN A 75 15.49 -15.56 -5.90
CA ASN A 75 15.35 -15.05 -4.53
C ASN A 75 15.06 -16.21 -3.61
N ILE A 76 15.94 -16.39 -2.64
CA ILE A 76 15.86 -17.43 -1.62
C ILE A 76 15.54 -16.74 -0.32
N ASN A 77 14.30 -16.86 0.13
CA ASN A 77 13.92 -16.41 1.46
C ASN A 77 14.04 -17.58 2.42
N SER A 78 14.65 -17.32 3.59
CA SER A 78 14.53 -18.20 4.75
C SER A 78 13.05 -18.45 4.99
N TYR A 79 12.60 -19.62 4.61
CA TYR A 79 11.26 -20.07 4.88
C TYR A 79 11.38 -21.08 6.00
N VAL A 80 10.74 -20.75 7.10
CA VAL A 80 10.45 -21.72 8.14
C VAL A 80 9.02 -22.19 7.90
N PRO A 81 8.75 -23.06 6.93
CA PRO A 81 7.67 -24.00 7.14
C PRO A 81 8.18 -24.90 8.26
N PHE A 82 7.44 -24.86 9.36
CA PHE A 82 7.06 -26.02 10.14
C PHE A 82 7.75 -27.32 9.68
N VAL A 83 8.96 -27.55 10.19
CA VAL A 83 9.68 -28.80 9.98
C VAL A 83 9.24 -29.75 11.07
N GLY A 84 8.72 -30.91 10.67
CA GLY A 84 8.26 -31.97 11.55
C GLY A 84 9.35 -32.41 12.53
N GLY A 85 9.08 -32.21 13.80
CA GLY A 85 9.60 -33.02 14.90
C GLY A 85 8.44 -33.78 15.54
N LEU A 86 8.70 -34.50 16.63
CA LEU A 86 7.75 -35.43 17.26
C LEU A 86 6.36 -34.80 17.51
N SER A 87 5.41 -35.26 16.72
CA SER A 87 3.99 -34.85 16.73
C SER A 87 3.21 -35.64 17.78
N THR A 88 3.71 -35.64 19.02
CA THR A 88 3.05 -36.28 20.17
C THR A 88 1.98 -35.37 20.76
N PHE A 89 1.08 -35.95 21.56
CA PHE A 89 -0.07 -35.25 22.15
C PHE A 89 0.28 -33.89 22.77
N VAL A 90 -0.37 -32.83 22.28
CA VAL A 90 -0.35 -31.49 22.89
C VAL A 90 -1.69 -31.19 23.52
N LYS A 91 -1.67 -30.73 24.78
CA LYS A 91 -2.89 -30.23 25.43
C LYS A 91 -3.41 -29.00 24.69
N VAL A 92 -4.68 -29.04 24.28
CA VAL A 92 -5.37 -27.88 23.71
C VAL A 92 -5.37 -26.72 24.72
N PRO A 93 -5.16 -25.46 24.27
CA PRO A 93 -5.30 -24.30 25.14
C PRO A 93 -6.65 -24.25 25.85
N TYR A 94 -6.66 -23.82 27.12
CA TYR A 94 -7.86 -23.82 27.95
C TYR A 94 -9.07 -23.14 27.29
N PHE A 95 -8.86 -21.99 26.64
CA PHE A 95 -9.93 -21.24 25.97
C PHE A 95 -10.57 -21.97 24.77
N ILE A 96 -9.91 -23.00 24.23
CA ILE A 96 -10.46 -23.91 23.21
C ILE A 96 -11.10 -25.12 23.88
N ALA A 97 -10.43 -25.71 24.89
CA ALA A 97 -10.90 -26.90 25.59
C ALA A 97 -12.30 -26.71 26.20
N VAL A 98 -12.55 -25.56 26.85
CA VAL A 98 -13.86 -25.23 27.47
C VAL A 98 -15.01 -25.13 26.47
N LYS A 99 -14.73 -25.03 25.17
CA LYS A 99 -15.77 -24.96 24.13
C LYS A 99 -16.29 -26.34 23.74
N HIS A 100 -15.60 -27.42 24.15
CA HIS A 100 -15.91 -28.80 23.76
C HIS A 100 -16.10 -29.00 22.25
N ALA A 101 -15.44 -28.14 21.45
CA ALA A 101 -15.64 -28.03 20.00
C ALA A 101 -14.69 -28.90 19.17
N VAL A 102 -13.70 -29.51 19.84
CA VAL A 102 -12.61 -30.25 19.23
C VAL A 102 -12.46 -31.63 19.86
N VAL A 103 -11.88 -32.58 19.12
CA VAL A 103 -11.51 -33.92 19.59
C VAL A 103 -10.00 -34.04 19.50
N ASN A 104 -9.37 -34.19 20.67
CA ASN A 104 -7.92 -34.31 20.80
C ASN A 104 -7.56 -35.73 21.21
N VAL A 105 -7.21 -36.56 20.23
CA VAL A 105 -6.82 -37.96 20.46
C VAL A 105 -5.45 -38.00 21.12
N GLN A 106 -5.34 -38.71 22.25
CA GLN A 106 -4.12 -38.89 23.03
C GLN A 106 -3.25 -39.97 22.41
N ASN A 107 -2.35 -39.56 21.51
CA ASN A 107 -1.38 -40.43 20.85
C ASN A 107 0.04 -40.19 21.41
N ASP A 108 0.80 -41.29 21.54
CA ASP A 108 2.22 -41.27 21.94
C ASP A 108 3.17 -41.47 20.74
N ASP A 109 2.62 -41.42 19.52
CA ASP A 109 3.33 -41.59 18.24
C ASP A 109 3.45 -40.27 17.45
N GLU A 110 4.03 -40.32 16.24
CA GLU A 110 4.16 -39.17 15.35
C GLU A 110 2.97 -38.96 14.39
N TYR A 111 1.89 -39.73 14.58
CA TYR A 111 0.78 -39.84 13.63
C TYR A 111 -0.47 -39.06 14.05
N CYS A 112 -0.34 -38.01 14.87
CA CYS A 112 -1.50 -37.26 15.36
C CYS A 112 -2.39 -36.70 14.22
N PHE A 113 -1.80 -36.38 13.06
CA PHE A 113 -2.56 -35.96 11.87
C PHE A 113 -3.50 -37.08 11.39
N LEU A 114 -3.00 -38.32 11.29
CA LEU A 114 -3.81 -39.46 10.90
C LEU A 114 -4.87 -39.75 11.96
N TRP A 115 -4.53 -39.71 13.24
CA TRP A 115 -5.50 -39.86 14.32
C TRP A 115 -6.59 -38.79 14.30
N ALA A 116 -6.25 -37.54 14.01
CA ALA A 116 -7.22 -36.47 13.86
C ALA A 116 -8.15 -36.72 12.65
N VAL A 117 -7.62 -37.16 11.51
CA VAL A 117 -8.43 -37.52 10.32
C VAL A 117 -9.33 -38.73 10.61
N VAL A 118 -8.81 -39.79 11.24
CA VAL A 118 -9.60 -40.97 11.63
C VAL A 118 -10.71 -40.58 12.59
N SER A 119 -10.44 -39.72 13.56
CA SER A 119 -11.47 -39.26 14.51
C SER A 119 -12.62 -38.52 13.81
N ALA A 120 -12.34 -37.83 12.69
CA ALA A 120 -13.35 -37.18 11.88
C ALA A 120 -14.17 -38.17 11.01
N LEU A 121 -13.53 -39.25 10.53
CA LEU A 121 -14.19 -40.28 9.72
C LEU A 121 -15.00 -41.27 10.56
N HIS A 122 -14.56 -41.54 11.79
CA HIS A 122 -15.19 -42.46 12.73
C HIS A 122 -15.49 -41.73 14.06
N PRO A 123 -16.44 -40.78 14.07
CA PRO A 123 -16.70 -39.95 15.25
C PRO A 123 -17.31 -40.74 16.40
N ILE A 124 -16.79 -40.53 17.61
CA ILE A 124 -17.20 -41.21 18.84
C ILE A 124 -17.62 -40.19 19.89
N HIS A 125 -18.66 -40.51 20.67
CA HIS A 125 -19.19 -39.63 21.71
C HIS A 125 -18.50 -39.82 23.07
N ASP A 126 -18.30 -41.07 23.49
CA ASP A 126 -17.73 -41.38 24.81
C ASP A 126 -16.22 -41.63 24.73
N HIS A 127 -15.47 -40.96 25.60
CA HIS A 127 -14.01 -41.02 25.66
C HIS A 127 -13.33 -40.88 24.29
N SER A 128 -13.79 -39.90 23.51
CA SER A 128 -13.29 -39.59 22.15
C SER A 128 -11.79 -39.23 22.10
N ASP A 129 -11.15 -39.03 23.25
CA ASP A 129 -9.73 -38.75 23.40
C ASP A 129 -8.85 -40.01 23.36
N ARG A 130 -9.42 -41.21 23.42
CA ARG A 130 -8.65 -42.48 23.52
C ARG A 130 -8.42 -43.13 22.16
N VAL A 131 -7.17 -43.49 21.86
CA VAL A 131 -6.76 -44.10 20.58
C VAL A 131 -7.49 -45.42 20.30
N TRP A 132 -7.62 -46.31 21.30
CA TRP A 132 -8.19 -47.65 21.14
C TRP A 132 -9.69 -47.68 20.80
N ASN A 133 -10.38 -46.53 20.88
CA ASN A 133 -11.76 -46.42 20.44
C ASN A 133 -11.87 -46.28 18.91
N TYR A 134 -10.79 -45.93 18.22
CA TYR A 134 -10.77 -45.73 16.78
C TYR A 134 -10.12 -46.92 16.07
N PRO A 135 -10.55 -47.25 14.84
CA PRO A 135 -9.80 -48.19 14.01
C PRO A 135 -8.39 -47.65 13.77
N HIS A 136 -7.41 -48.56 13.66
CA HIS A 136 -6.04 -48.14 13.39
C HIS A 136 -5.98 -47.41 12.04
N PHE A 137 -5.26 -46.29 11.96
CA PHE A 137 -5.24 -45.46 10.75
C PHE A 137 -4.78 -46.22 9.51
N SER A 138 -3.95 -47.26 9.64
CA SER A 138 -3.50 -48.14 8.54
C SER A 138 -4.58 -48.99 7.91
N GLU A 139 -5.71 -49.21 8.58
CA GLU A 139 -6.84 -49.95 8.01
C GLU A 139 -7.77 -49.04 7.20
N VAL A 140 -7.69 -47.72 7.44
CA VAL A 140 -8.67 -46.74 6.94
C VAL A 140 -8.07 -45.79 5.90
N LEU A 141 -6.79 -45.43 6.06
CA LEU A 141 -6.13 -44.36 5.30
C LEU A 141 -4.94 -44.91 4.51
N LYS A 142 -4.80 -44.44 3.28
CA LYS A 142 -3.62 -44.68 2.43
C LYS A 142 -2.58 -43.61 2.72
N TYR A 143 -1.44 -43.99 3.29
CA TYR A 143 -0.37 -43.05 3.65
C TYR A 143 1.05 -43.53 3.32
N ASP A 144 1.20 -44.69 2.65
CA ASP A 144 2.51 -45.34 2.42
C ASP A 144 3.53 -44.48 1.66
N SER A 145 3.06 -43.50 0.88
CA SER A 145 3.91 -42.57 0.12
C SER A 145 4.13 -41.22 0.81
N ILE A 146 3.80 -41.09 2.11
CA ILE A 146 3.88 -39.84 2.87
C ILE A 146 4.73 -40.06 4.11
N ASN A 147 5.70 -39.18 4.31
CA ASN A 147 6.54 -39.19 5.51
C ASN A 147 5.84 -38.46 6.66
N PHE A 148 5.92 -39.03 7.85
CA PHE A 148 5.44 -38.42 9.08
C PHE A 148 6.61 -37.99 9.97
N PRO A 149 6.46 -36.92 10.78
CA PRO A 149 5.30 -36.02 10.90
C PRO A 149 4.97 -35.27 9.59
N ILE A 150 3.70 -35.17 9.24
CA ILE A 150 3.27 -34.70 7.92
C ILE A 150 3.72 -33.26 7.64
N LYS A 151 4.26 -33.01 6.45
CA LYS A 151 4.52 -31.66 5.94
C LYS A 151 3.26 -31.07 5.34
N LEU A 152 3.06 -29.76 5.49
CA LEU A 152 1.89 -29.08 4.91
C LEU A 152 1.75 -29.28 3.40
N ASP A 153 2.86 -29.34 2.67
CA ASP A 153 2.86 -29.55 1.21
C ASP A 153 2.41 -30.98 0.83
N ASP A 154 2.60 -31.95 1.72
CA ASP A 154 2.19 -33.35 1.51
C ASP A 154 0.69 -33.58 1.82
N ILE A 155 0.01 -32.63 2.48
CA ILE A 155 -1.44 -32.72 2.72
C ILE A 155 -2.21 -32.79 1.40
N LYS A 156 -1.80 -32.02 0.38
CA LYS A 156 -2.44 -32.08 -0.95
C LYS A 156 -2.26 -33.44 -1.62
N LYS A 157 -1.14 -34.11 -1.36
CA LYS A 157 -0.92 -35.49 -1.84
C LYS A 157 -1.83 -36.45 -1.08
N PHE A 158 -1.91 -36.30 0.25
CA PHE A 158 -2.80 -37.08 1.11
C PHE A 158 -4.27 -36.98 0.71
N GLU A 159 -4.76 -35.75 0.46
CA GLU A 159 -6.12 -35.47 -0.01
C GLU A 159 -6.44 -36.22 -1.31
N LYS A 160 -5.51 -36.21 -2.27
CA LYS A 160 -5.67 -36.92 -3.55
C LYS A 160 -5.65 -38.44 -3.37
N LEU A 161 -4.75 -38.96 -2.54
CA LEU A 161 -4.61 -40.40 -2.27
C LEU A 161 -5.86 -41.00 -1.62
N ASN A 162 -6.53 -40.23 -0.75
CA ASN A 162 -7.67 -40.69 0.03
C ASN A 162 -9.02 -40.15 -0.47
N ASN A 163 -9.02 -39.32 -1.53
CA ASN A 163 -10.19 -38.58 -2.01
C ASN A 163 -10.93 -37.81 -0.90
N LEU A 164 -10.16 -37.01 -0.15
CA LEU A 164 -10.64 -36.18 0.96
C LEU A 164 -10.37 -34.70 0.67
N ALA A 165 -11.09 -33.83 1.39
CA ALA A 165 -10.82 -32.40 1.47
C ALA A 165 -10.50 -32.05 2.94
N ILE A 166 -9.37 -31.40 3.20
CA ILE A 166 -8.88 -31.08 4.54
C ILE A 166 -8.63 -29.57 4.65
N ASN A 167 -9.29 -28.94 5.60
CA ASN A 167 -9.04 -27.55 5.99
C ASN A 167 -8.24 -27.52 7.28
N LEU A 168 -7.18 -26.71 7.32
CA LEU A 168 -6.39 -26.44 8.50
C LEU A 168 -6.67 -25.03 9.02
N PHE A 169 -6.83 -24.94 10.34
CA PHE A 169 -6.95 -23.71 11.09
C PHE A 169 -5.78 -23.61 12.08
N CYS A 170 -5.35 -22.39 12.40
CA CYS A 170 -4.30 -22.14 13.39
C CYS A 170 -4.75 -21.12 14.44
N ILE A 171 -4.05 -21.08 15.57
CA ILE A 171 -4.27 -20.08 16.62
C ILE A 171 -3.25 -18.94 16.47
N ARG A 172 -3.74 -17.71 16.45
CA ARG A 172 -2.91 -16.50 16.56
C ARG A 172 -3.45 -15.63 17.69
N GLY A 173 -2.67 -15.50 18.78
CA GLY A 173 -3.16 -14.90 20.02
C GLY A 173 -4.32 -15.73 20.61
N LYS A 174 -5.53 -15.16 20.66
CA LYS A 174 -6.77 -15.85 21.09
C LYS A 174 -7.75 -16.11 19.93
N ALA A 175 -7.38 -15.77 18.70
CA ALA A 175 -8.20 -15.96 17.50
C ALA A 175 -7.83 -17.27 16.77
N VAL A 176 -8.83 -17.92 16.18
CA VAL A 176 -8.63 -19.08 15.28
C VAL A 176 -8.80 -18.56 13.86
N LEU A 177 -7.85 -18.86 12.97
CA LEU A 177 -7.84 -18.36 11.59
C LEU A 177 -7.64 -19.50 10.59
N PRO A 178 -8.23 -19.43 9.38
CA PRO A 178 -7.94 -20.39 8.32
C PRO A 178 -6.47 -20.26 7.94
N PHE A 179 -5.82 -21.41 7.82
CA PHE A 179 -4.39 -21.49 7.59
C PHE A 179 -4.07 -22.15 6.25
N VAL A 180 -4.71 -23.29 5.96
CA VAL A 180 -4.69 -23.95 4.64
C VAL A 180 -6.10 -24.42 4.35
N LEU A 181 -6.66 -24.07 3.19
CA LEU A 181 -7.97 -24.53 2.77
C LEU A 181 -7.83 -25.47 1.58
N SER A 182 -8.64 -26.53 1.57
CA SER A 182 -8.64 -27.47 0.46
C SER A 182 -9.17 -26.82 -0.81
N ASN A 183 -8.52 -27.12 -1.93
CA ASN A 183 -9.03 -26.81 -3.27
C ASN A 183 -9.64 -28.06 -3.95
N ASN A 184 -9.73 -29.19 -3.23
CA ASN A 184 -10.22 -30.43 -3.79
C ASN A 184 -11.75 -30.43 -3.89
N GLN A 185 -12.29 -29.82 -4.95
CA GLN A 185 -13.73 -29.72 -5.22
C GLN A 185 -14.35 -31.03 -5.75
N LYS A 186 -13.55 -32.08 -5.99
CA LYS A 186 -14.01 -33.37 -6.55
C LYS A 186 -14.50 -34.36 -5.50
N SER A 187 -14.34 -34.09 -4.20
CA SER A 187 -14.87 -34.99 -3.18
C SER A 187 -16.35 -34.69 -2.94
N ASP A 188 -17.22 -35.66 -3.15
CA ASP A 188 -18.65 -35.62 -2.74
C ASP A 188 -18.84 -35.53 -1.21
N LYS A 189 -17.76 -35.36 -0.44
CA LYS A 189 -17.71 -35.39 1.03
C LYS A 189 -17.42 -33.99 1.58
N GLN A 190 -18.06 -33.69 2.71
CA GLN A 190 -17.81 -32.48 3.49
C GLN A 190 -16.31 -32.40 3.90
N PRO A 191 -15.69 -31.21 3.87
CA PRO A 191 -14.29 -31.06 4.22
C PRO A 191 -14.05 -31.32 5.71
N ILE A 192 -12.97 -32.02 6.02
CA ILE A 192 -12.51 -32.30 7.38
C ILE A 192 -11.74 -31.07 7.88
N ASN A 193 -12.24 -30.46 8.97
CA ASN A 193 -11.61 -29.28 9.58
C ASN A 193 -10.70 -29.70 10.73
N LEU A 194 -9.42 -29.38 10.65
CA LEU A 194 -8.42 -29.66 11.68
C LEU A 194 -7.84 -28.36 12.25
N LEU A 195 -7.55 -28.37 13.54
CA LEU A 195 -6.84 -27.31 14.26
C LEU A 195 -5.38 -27.73 14.44
N ALA A 196 -4.46 -26.93 13.92
CA ALA A 196 -3.02 -27.10 14.10
C ALA A 196 -2.56 -26.30 15.31
N LEU A 197 -2.03 -26.99 16.32
CA LEU A 197 -1.49 -26.44 17.56
C LEU A 197 0.03 -26.50 17.55
N GLN A 198 0.68 -25.41 17.95
CA GLN A 198 2.12 -25.37 18.05
C GLN A 198 2.60 -25.97 19.39
N THR A 199 3.60 -26.84 19.35
CA THR A 199 4.15 -27.53 20.55
C THR A 199 4.90 -26.62 21.53
N ASN A 200 5.33 -25.41 21.11
CA ASN A 200 6.14 -24.50 21.94
C ASN A 200 5.31 -23.38 22.61
N TYR A 201 4.06 -23.64 22.99
CA TYR A 201 3.27 -22.67 23.76
C TYR A 201 3.77 -22.63 25.22
N GLN A 202 4.83 -21.86 25.48
CA GLN A 202 5.05 -21.29 26.81
C GLN A 202 4.07 -20.12 26.96
N THR A 203 3.12 -20.29 27.87
CA THR A 203 2.32 -19.21 28.42
C THR A 203 3.22 -18.40 29.37
N ASP A 204 3.75 -17.28 28.92
CA ASP A 204 4.12 -16.19 29.83
C ASP A 204 4.13 -14.84 29.11
N ASP A 205 3.43 -13.87 29.72
CA ASP A 205 3.25 -12.48 29.30
C ASP A 205 4.54 -11.63 29.42
N SER A 206 5.70 -12.14 28.96
CA SER A 206 6.93 -11.35 28.92
C SER A 206 7.55 -11.34 27.53
N ILE A 207 7.45 -10.18 26.88
CA ILE A 207 8.23 -9.84 25.69
C ILE A 207 9.66 -9.62 26.19
N THR A 208 10.48 -10.67 26.13
CA THR A 208 11.93 -10.50 26.05
C THR A 208 12.47 -11.39 24.93
N ASP A 209 13.17 -10.73 24.02
CA ASP A 209 13.91 -11.32 22.92
C ASP A 209 14.82 -12.45 23.40
N SER A 210 14.57 -13.66 22.92
CA SER A 210 15.58 -14.71 22.88
C SER A 210 15.71 -15.21 21.43
N ILE A 211 16.69 -14.60 20.75
CA ILE A 211 17.08 -14.80 19.35
C ILE A 211 17.80 -16.16 19.11
N ALA A 212 17.75 -17.13 20.03
CA ALA A 212 18.68 -18.28 19.99
C ALA A 212 18.08 -19.71 19.95
N VAL A 213 16.77 -19.92 19.72
CA VAL A 213 16.23 -21.28 19.49
C VAL A 213 15.18 -21.27 18.37
N LYS A 214 15.64 -21.14 17.11
CA LYS A 214 14.77 -21.07 15.91
C LYS A 214 14.89 -22.27 14.96
N ASN A 215 15.19 -23.46 15.48
CA ASN A 215 15.17 -24.69 14.67
C ASN A 215 14.16 -25.69 15.25
N ASN A 216 13.05 -25.88 14.52
CA ASN A 216 11.97 -26.87 14.66
C ASN A 216 10.75 -26.46 15.52
N MET A 217 9.75 -25.85 14.87
CA MET A 217 8.38 -25.71 15.41
C MET A 217 7.52 -26.89 14.94
N VAL A 218 6.97 -27.67 15.89
CA VAL A 218 6.16 -28.86 15.63
C VAL A 218 4.67 -28.56 15.79
N TYR A 219 3.84 -29.28 15.03
CA TYR A 219 2.38 -29.16 15.08
C TYR A 219 1.72 -30.43 15.58
N HIS A 220 0.76 -30.24 16.47
CA HIS A 220 -0.22 -31.23 16.86
C HIS A 220 -1.55 -30.92 16.20
N PHE A 221 -2.19 -31.91 15.60
CA PHE A 221 -3.44 -31.77 14.88
C PHE A 221 -4.59 -32.30 15.71
N VAL A 222 -5.67 -31.53 15.72
CA VAL A 222 -6.88 -31.82 16.50
C VAL A 222 -8.07 -31.69 15.59
N TRP A 223 -9.02 -32.63 15.64
CA TRP A 223 -10.21 -32.52 14.81
C TRP A 223 -11.18 -31.47 15.36
N ILE A 224 -11.65 -30.57 14.51
CA ILE A 224 -12.72 -29.61 14.85
C ILE A 224 -14.07 -30.27 14.54
N LYS A 225 -14.66 -30.92 15.54
CA LYS A 225 -15.97 -31.56 15.42
C LYS A 225 -17.14 -30.58 15.34
N ASN A 226 -16.98 -29.36 15.86
CA ASN A 226 -18.05 -28.36 15.86
C ASN A 226 -17.50 -26.95 15.63
N MET A 227 -17.56 -26.50 14.36
CA MET A 227 -17.16 -25.14 13.97
C MET A 227 -17.97 -24.07 14.70
N SER A 228 -19.29 -24.22 14.83
CA SER A 228 -20.13 -23.24 15.53
C SER A 228 -19.66 -23.07 16.97
N ALA A 229 -19.49 -24.15 17.73
CA ALA A 229 -19.03 -24.07 19.12
C ALA A 229 -17.63 -23.44 19.25
N LEU A 230 -16.73 -23.71 18.29
CA LEU A 230 -15.38 -23.17 18.29
C LEU A 230 -15.36 -21.64 18.09
N PHE A 231 -16.16 -21.13 17.16
CA PHE A 231 -16.13 -19.74 16.73
C PHE A 231 -17.24 -18.88 17.34
N SER A 232 -18.28 -19.46 17.95
CA SER A 232 -19.46 -18.72 18.45
C SER A 232 -19.08 -17.51 19.31
N LYS A 233 -18.20 -17.69 20.30
CA LYS A 233 -17.72 -16.60 21.18
C LYS A 233 -16.79 -15.59 20.50
N GLN A 234 -16.15 -15.95 19.39
CA GLN A 234 -15.33 -15.01 18.61
C GLN A 234 -16.19 -14.12 17.74
N LEU A 235 -17.38 -14.60 17.35
CA LEU A 235 -18.26 -13.94 16.40
C LEU A 235 -19.42 -13.19 17.05
N SER A 236 -20.01 -13.68 18.16
CA SER A 236 -21.01 -12.92 18.93
C SER A 236 -21.35 -13.56 20.29
N ASN A 237 -21.90 -12.78 21.21
CA ASN A 237 -22.33 -13.23 22.53
C ASN A 237 -23.70 -13.96 22.57
N LYS A 238 -24.37 -14.13 21.42
CA LYS A 238 -25.71 -14.76 21.33
C LYS A 238 -25.61 -16.30 21.25
N GLY A 239 -26.55 -17.00 21.89
CA GLY A 239 -26.52 -18.46 22.13
C GLY A 239 -27.06 -19.37 21.00
N HIS A 240 -27.37 -18.85 19.81
CA HIS A 240 -27.90 -19.65 18.71
C HIS A 240 -26.80 -20.36 17.90
N ARG A 241 -27.13 -21.49 17.25
CA ARG A 241 -26.24 -22.18 16.31
C ARG A 241 -25.95 -21.26 15.12
N LYS A 242 -24.68 -21.17 14.74
CA LYS A 242 -24.19 -20.32 13.64
C LYS A 242 -23.65 -21.19 12.50
N PHE A 243 -23.98 -20.86 11.26
CA PHE A 243 -23.42 -21.50 10.08
C PHE A 243 -22.25 -20.66 9.59
N ILE A 244 -21.04 -21.22 9.48
CA ILE A 244 -19.81 -20.43 9.30
C ILE A 244 -19.14 -20.84 8.00
N CYS A 245 -18.73 -19.86 7.19
CA CYS A 245 -17.92 -20.10 6.01
C CYS A 245 -16.48 -20.40 6.41
N ASN A 246 -15.93 -21.53 5.97
CA ASN A 246 -14.56 -21.95 6.29
C ASN A 246 -13.48 -21.00 5.72
N ARG A 247 -13.85 -20.17 4.75
CA ARG A 247 -12.95 -19.27 4.01
C ARG A 247 -12.91 -17.87 4.58
N CYS A 248 -14.04 -17.16 4.53
CA CYS A 248 -14.12 -15.78 5.03
C CYS A 248 -14.33 -15.70 6.56
N LEU A 249 -14.74 -16.80 7.22
CA LEU A 249 -15.12 -16.89 8.63
C LEU A 249 -16.37 -16.09 9.05
N ASN A 250 -17.13 -15.51 8.11
CA ASN A 250 -18.43 -14.92 8.40
C ASN A 250 -19.48 -15.99 8.73
N TYR A 251 -20.52 -15.59 9.48
CA TYR A 251 -21.59 -16.47 9.91
C TYR A 251 -22.96 -16.08 9.36
N PHE A 252 -23.81 -17.09 9.19
CA PHE A 252 -25.13 -17.00 8.60
C PHE A 252 -26.17 -17.64 9.52
N SER A 253 -27.41 -17.20 9.39
CA SER A 253 -28.55 -17.68 10.18
C SER A 253 -29.01 -19.08 9.76
N ALA A 254 -28.78 -19.48 8.51
CA ALA A 254 -29.17 -20.77 7.95
C ALA A 254 -28.11 -21.39 7.02
N ASP A 255 -28.10 -22.71 6.92
CA ASP A 255 -27.18 -23.46 6.04
C ASP A 255 -27.37 -23.12 4.56
N LEU A 256 -28.61 -22.95 4.12
CA LEU A 256 -28.94 -22.60 2.74
C LEU A 256 -28.32 -21.26 2.31
N ILE A 257 -28.29 -20.28 3.22
CA ILE A 257 -27.67 -18.97 2.98
C ILE A 257 -26.15 -19.14 2.87
N LEU A 258 -25.54 -19.93 3.77
CA LEU A 258 -24.12 -20.26 3.69
C LEU A 258 -23.76 -20.94 2.35
N GLN A 259 -24.59 -21.85 1.84
CA GLN A 259 -24.34 -22.52 0.56
C GLN A 259 -24.33 -21.52 -0.60
N LYS A 260 -25.30 -20.59 -0.65
CA LYS A 260 -25.32 -19.50 -1.65
C LYS A 260 -24.06 -18.62 -1.55
N HIS A 261 -23.72 -18.15 -0.34
CA HIS A 261 -22.51 -17.36 -0.09
C HIS A 261 -21.24 -18.09 -0.55
N THR A 262 -21.15 -19.39 -0.28
CA THR A 262 -19.96 -20.20 -0.52
C THR A 262 -19.55 -20.19 -2.00
N ILE A 263 -20.50 -20.21 -2.93
CA ILE A 263 -20.24 -20.18 -4.38
C ILE A 263 -19.43 -18.92 -4.75
N HIS A 264 -19.94 -17.75 -4.37
CA HIS A 264 -19.32 -16.46 -4.69
C HIS A 264 -18.05 -16.22 -3.88
N CYS A 265 -18.04 -16.61 -2.60
CA CYS A 265 -16.90 -16.41 -1.71
C CYS A 265 -15.66 -17.19 -2.16
N HIS A 266 -15.86 -18.36 -2.79
CA HIS A 266 -14.75 -19.12 -3.37
C HIS A 266 -14.11 -18.44 -4.59
N GLN A 267 -14.89 -17.65 -5.33
CA GLN A 267 -14.41 -16.94 -6.53
C GLN A 267 -13.68 -15.64 -6.15
N LEU A 268 -14.24 -14.87 -5.20
CA LEU A 268 -13.74 -13.54 -4.85
C LEU A 268 -12.70 -13.58 -3.73
N ASN A 269 -12.94 -14.36 -2.68
CA ASN A 269 -12.13 -14.31 -1.46
C ASN A 269 -11.06 -15.41 -1.43
N GLN A 270 -9.89 -15.06 -0.91
CA GLN A 270 -8.79 -16.01 -0.70
C GLN A 270 -8.44 -16.22 0.78
N CYS A 271 -8.99 -15.40 1.68
CA CYS A 271 -8.69 -15.42 3.11
C CYS A 271 -9.89 -15.00 3.96
N SER A 272 -9.71 -15.00 5.29
CA SER A 272 -10.68 -14.44 6.23
C SER A 272 -10.97 -12.97 5.92
N VAL A 273 -12.23 -12.57 6.00
CA VAL A 273 -12.68 -11.20 5.77
C VAL A 273 -13.10 -10.60 7.11
N ARG A 274 -12.59 -9.39 7.43
CA ARG A 274 -13.04 -8.64 8.61
C ARG A 274 -14.09 -7.63 8.16
N MET A 275 -15.33 -7.85 8.55
CA MET A 275 -16.40 -6.88 8.39
C MET A 275 -16.31 -5.79 9.47
N PRO A 276 -16.79 -4.56 9.20
CA PRO A 276 -17.01 -3.55 10.24
C PRO A 276 -17.98 -4.11 11.29
N ASN A 277 -17.81 -3.70 12.54
CA ASN A 277 -18.80 -4.00 13.60
C ASN A 277 -19.79 -2.83 13.77
N GLU A 278 -20.81 -2.99 14.60
CA GLU A 278 -21.81 -1.93 14.85
C GLU A 278 -21.22 -0.60 15.34
N SER A 279 -20.09 -0.63 16.08
CA SER A 279 -19.41 0.60 16.50
C SER A 279 -18.62 1.29 15.37
N GLU A 280 -18.33 0.55 14.29
CA GLU A 280 -17.67 1.02 13.08
C GLU A 280 -18.66 1.28 11.93
N ARG A 281 -19.96 1.11 12.16
CA ARG A 281 -21.02 1.20 11.13
C ARG A 281 -21.02 2.53 10.38
N TYR A 282 -20.74 3.63 11.06
CA TYR A 282 -20.72 4.95 10.44
C TYR A 282 -19.30 5.45 10.24
N LEU A 283 -19.01 5.79 8.99
CA LEU A 283 -17.82 6.52 8.58
C LEU A 283 -18.13 8.01 8.56
N GLU A 284 -17.43 8.75 9.41
CA GLU A 284 -17.56 10.18 9.58
C GLU A 284 -16.18 10.78 9.90
N PHE A 285 -16.06 12.11 9.83
CA PHE A 285 -14.80 12.77 10.16
C PHE A 285 -14.49 12.65 11.67
N LYS A 286 -13.38 11.97 12.00
CA LYS A 286 -12.91 11.76 13.39
C LYS A 286 -11.58 12.44 13.70
N ASN A 287 -10.81 12.80 12.67
CA ASN A 287 -9.42 13.26 12.81
C ASN A 287 -9.34 14.77 13.12
N PHE A 288 -10.07 15.23 14.14
CA PHE A 288 -10.07 16.66 14.51
C PHE A 288 -8.67 17.18 14.84
N LEU A 289 -7.77 16.32 15.35
CA LEU A 289 -6.37 16.64 15.60
C LEU A 289 -5.64 17.16 14.34
N PHE A 290 -6.02 16.69 13.15
CA PHE A 290 -5.30 17.03 11.92
C PHE A 290 -5.57 18.48 11.47
N GLN A 291 -6.46 19.18 12.17
CA GLN A 291 -6.65 20.63 12.03
C GLN A 291 -5.49 21.42 12.65
N GLU A 292 -4.75 20.82 13.58
CA GLU A 292 -3.60 21.46 14.19
C GLU A 292 -2.41 21.49 13.22
N LYS A 293 -1.83 22.68 13.03
CA LYS A 293 -0.63 22.84 12.21
C LYS A 293 0.56 22.16 12.89
N VAL A 294 1.19 21.21 12.20
CA VAL A 294 2.38 20.51 12.69
C VAL A 294 3.49 21.52 13.00
N ALA A 295 4.03 21.44 14.22
CA ALA A 295 5.00 22.37 14.78
C ALA A 295 6.35 22.34 14.07
N PHE A 296 6.90 21.14 13.85
CA PHE A 296 8.22 20.93 13.27
C PHE A 296 8.14 20.01 12.06
N VAL A 297 8.79 20.39 10.96
CA VAL A 297 8.91 19.61 9.74
C VAL A 297 10.32 19.73 9.17
N ILE A 298 10.82 18.66 8.59
CA ILE A 298 12.11 18.61 7.90
C ILE A 298 11.85 18.46 6.40
N TYR A 299 12.39 19.36 5.60
CA TYR A 299 12.46 19.21 4.14
C TYR A 299 13.88 18.78 3.79
N ALA A 300 14.06 17.75 2.98
CA ALA A 300 15.38 17.21 2.70
C ALA A 300 15.49 16.68 1.27
N ASP A 301 16.72 16.63 0.79
CA ASP A 301 17.09 16.09 -0.52
C ASP A 301 18.54 15.62 -0.49
N LEU A 302 18.94 14.77 -1.44
CA LEU A 302 20.30 14.22 -1.56
C LEU A 302 20.80 14.24 -3.01
N GLU A 303 22.11 14.31 -3.17
CA GLU A 303 22.76 14.16 -4.47
C GLU A 303 23.65 12.92 -4.51
N SER A 304 23.72 12.32 -5.69
CA SER A 304 24.48 11.10 -5.93
C SER A 304 25.45 11.24 -7.10
N ILE A 305 26.62 10.64 -6.95
CA ILE A 305 27.59 10.41 -8.03
C ILE A 305 27.07 9.25 -8.87
N LEU A 306 27.19 9.38 -10.20
CA LEU A 306 26.82 8.34 -11.16
C LEU A 306 28.06 7.55 -11.59
N GLU A 307 28.53 6.64 -10.74
CA GLU A 307 29.72 5.82 -11.03
C GLU A 307 29.43 4.86 -12.20
N GLN A 308 30.05 5.12 -13.36
CA GLN A 308 29.90 4.28 -14.55
C GLN A 308 30.55 2.90 -14.33
N ASN A 309 29.87 1.82 -14.75
CA ASN A 309 30.45 0.49 -14.72
C ASN A 309 31.40 0.27 -15.91
N LEU A 310 32.70 0.47 -15.71
CA LEU A 310 33.74 0.24 -16.73
C LEU A 310 33.99 -1.24 -17.08
N ASN A 311 33.40 -2.20 -16.35
CA ASN A 311 33.56 -3.65 -16.59
C ASN A 311 32.56 -4.23 -17.61
N CYS A 312 31.80 -3.39 -18.32
CA CYS A 312 30.95 -3.82 -19.42
C CYS A 312 31.75 -3.85 -20.74
N LEU A 313 32.81 -4.65 -20.79
CA LEU A 313 33.46 -5.02 -22.05
C LEU A 313 32.69 -6.20 -22.67
N GLU A 314 32.12 -5.93 -23.85
CA GLU A 314 31.74 -6.87 -24.91
C GLU A 314 31.14 -8.22 -24.43
N ASN A 315 29.81 -8.27 -24.22
CA ASN A 315 28.90 -9.45 -24.34
C ASN A 315 27.74 -9.53 -23.32
N ASN A 316 27.34 -8.46 -22.62
CA ASN A 316 26.13 -8.45 -21.78
C ASN A 316 25.20 -7.28 -22.17
N CYS A 317 23.93 -7.53 -22.53
CA CYS A 317 22.98 -6.50 -22.99
C CYS A 317 22.09 -5.88 -21.90
N THR A 318 22.45 -5.94 -20.62
CA THR A 318 22.12 -4.84 -19.69
C THR A 318 23.36 -4.40 -18.95
N ALA A 319 23.83 -3.22 -19.31
CA ALA A 319 24.73 -2.48 -18.45
C ALA A 319 23.89 -1.85 -17.34
N PHE A 320 24.28 -2.02 -16.08
CA PHE A 320 23.92 -1.03 -15.06
C PHE A 320 24.63 0.26 -15.47
N ASP A 321 23.93 1.17 -16.17
CA ASP A 321 24.51 2.38 -16.77
C ASP A 321 25.36 3.15 -15.76
N SER A 322 24.83 3.35 -14.56
CA SER A 322 25.59 3.94 -13.46
C SER A 322 25.12 3.44 -12.09
N LYS A 323 26.05 3.36 -11.15
CA LYS A 323 25.80 3.10 -9.75
C LYS A 323 25.71 4.42 -9.01
N HIS A 324 24.55 4.68 -8.43
CA HIS A 324 24.27 5.90 -7.69
C HIS A 324 24.88 5.82 -6.29
N ILE A 325 25.82 6.73 -5.98
CA ILE A 325 26.50 6.80 -4.68
C ILE A 325 26.20 8.16 -4.07
N PRO A 326 25.40 8.23 -2.97
CA PRO A 326 25.14 9.48 -2.29
C PRO A 326 26.44 10.15 -1.84
N PHE A 327 26.61 11.43 -2.16
CA PHE A 327 27.78 12.21 -1.78
C PHE A 327 27.44 13.48 -0.99
N SER A 328 26.21 13.97 -1.07
CA SER A 328 25.74 15.07 -0.25
C SER A 328 24.27 14.90 0.14
N ILE A 329 23.91 15.48 1.27
CA ILE A 329 22.53 15.55 1.75
C ILE A 329 22.34 16.89 2.45
N ALA A 330 21.16 17.48 2.27
CA ALA A 330 20.80 18.72 2.92
C ALA A 330 19.39 18.62 3.49
N TYR A 331 19.14 19.41 4.52
CA TYR A 331 17.79 19.57 5.05
C TYR A 331 17.55 20.96 5.60
N TYR A 332 16.28 21.36 5.56
CA TYR A 332 15.75 22.54 6.21
C TYR A 332 14.73 22.11 7.27
N LEU A 333 15.06 22.34 8.54
CA LEU A 333 14.12 22.19 9.65
C LEU A 333 13.31 23.48 9.75
N ARG A 334 11.99 23.38 9.60
CA ARG A 334 11.04 24.49 9.73
C ARG A 334 10.28 24.37 11.05
N CYS A 335 10.23 25.46 11.81
CA CYS A 335 9.33 25.63 12.94
C CYS A 335 8.17 26.55 12.55
N SER A 336 6.92 26.13 12.81
CA SER A 336 5.73 26.85 12.36
C SER A 336 5.36 28.06 13.23
N TYR A 337 5.85 28.12 14.47
CA TYR A 337 5.47 29.15 15.45
C TYR A 337 6.64 30.06 15.88
N ASN A 338 7.89 29.68 15.63
CA ASN A 338 9.07 30.49 15.94
C ASN A 338 10.17 30.27 14.89
N ASP A 339 10.34 31.24 14.00
CA ASP A 339 11.27 31.12 12.88
C ASP A 339 12.74 31.02 13.30
N SER A 340 13.10 31.55 14.47
CA SER A 340 14.46 31.46 15.02
C SER A 340 14.90 30.03 15.34
N LEU A 341 13.96 29.08 15.40
CA LEU A 341 14.24 27.65 15.55
C LEU A 341 14.42 26.94 14.20
N SER A 342 14.05 27.60 13.09
CA SER A 342 14.27 27.08 11.75
C SER A 342 15.75 27.13 11.38
N ARG A 343 16.25 26.10 10.70
CA ARG A 343 17.67 26.04 10.31
C ARG A 343 17.91 25.16 9.10
N PHE A 344 18.83 25.60 8.26
CA PHE A 344 19.39 24.82 7.14
C PHE A 344 20.70 24.14 7.57
N ARG A 345 20.89 22.88 7.14
CA ARG A 345 22.15 22.15 7.26
C ARG A 345 22.42 21.39 5.97
N LEU A 346 23.69 21.31 5.60
CA LEU A 346 24.17 20.58 4.43
C LEU A 346 25.47 19.89 4.80
N TYR A 347 25.64 18.67 4.30
CA TYR A 347 26.87 17.92 4.43
C TYR A 347 27.22 17.19 3.14
N ARG A 348 28.47 17.35 2.71
CA ARG A 348 29.07 16.64 1.58
C ARG A 348 30.17 15.70 2.09
N GLY A 349 30.00 14.39 1.88
CA GLY A 349 30.93 13.36 2.35
C GLY A 349 30.42 11.95 2.08
N LYS A 350 31.33 10.97 2.16
CA LYS A 350 31.02 9.54 1.92
C LYS A 350 30.05 8.95 2.94
N ASP A 351 30.03 9.52 4.14
CA ASP A 351 29.17 9.16 5.27
C ASP A 351 27.97 10.10 5.40
N CYS A 352 27.57 10.80 4.32
CA CYS A 352 26.47 11.77 4.35
C CYS A 352 25.15 11.18 4.88
N ILE A 353 24.81 9.95 4.51
CA ILE A 353 23.62 9.28 5.02
C ILE A 353 23.75 9.06 6.55
N SER A 354 24.88 8.53 7.02
CA SER A 354 25.11 8.36 8.46
C SER A 354 25.07 9.68 9.22
N TRP A 355 25.64 10.75 8.66
CA TRP A 355 25.57 12.09 9.22
C TRP A 355 24.11 12.55 9.35
N PHE A 356 23.29 12.39 8.32
CA PHE A 356 21.88 12.77 8.35
C PHE A 356 21.09 11.98 9.40
N ILE A 357 21.32 10.67 9.53
CA ILE A 357 20.66 9.85 10.56
C ILE A 357 21.07 10.29 11.98
N LYS A 358 22.33 10.70 12.19
CA LYS A 358 22.79 11.28 13.46
C LYS A 358 22.13 12.63 13.75
N GLU A 359 21.99 13.48 12.73
CA GLU A 359 21.25 14.75 12.87
C GLU A 359 19.78 14.51 13.23
N LEU A 360 19.11 13.53 12.61
CA LEU A 360 17.75 13.14 12.98
C LEU A 360 17.67 12.71 14.45
N TYR A 361 18.62 11.90 14.93
CA TYR A 361 18.66 11.51 16.34
C TYR A 361 18.83 12.71 17.29
N ALA A 362 19.74 13.64 16.96
CA ALA A 362 19.93 14.87 17.73
C ALA A 362 18.68 15.77 17.71
N ILE A 363 18.01 15.89 16.56
CA ILE A 363 16.75 16.61 16.41
C ILE A 363 15.66 15.96 17.27
N ALA A 364 15.57 14.63 17.33
CA ALA A 364 14.59 13.95 18.17
C ALA A 364 14.81 14.24 19.66
N GLN A 365 16.05 14.19 20.14
CA GLN A 365 16.36 14.53 21.53
C GLN A 365 15.97 15.97 21.85
N TRP A 366 16.35 16.90 20.97
CA TRP A 366 16.02 18.32 21.11
C TRP A 366 14.49 18.57 21.08
N ALA A 367 13.79 18.00 20.10
CA ALA A 367 12.34 18.15 19.97
C ALA A 367 11.59 17.52 21.15
N ASN A 368 12.09 16.40 21.70
CA ASN A 368 11.52 15.76 22.88
C ASN A 368 11.59 16.67 24.12
N VAL A 369 12.65 17.47 24.27
CA VAL A 369 12.74 18.46 25.36
C VAL A 369 11.67 19.53 25.19
N ILE A 370 11.48 20.05 23.97
CA ILE A 370 10.47 21.08 23.70
C ILE A 370 9.05 20.55 23.93
N ILE A 371 8.72 19.37 23.37
CA ILE A 371 7.38 18.80 23.46
C ILE A 371 6.99 18.42 24.90
N ASN A 372 7.95 18.03 25.75
CA ASN A 372 7.66 17.73 27.14
C ASN A 372 7.57 18.98 28.03
N ASN A 373 8.03 20.14 27.56
CA ASN A 373 7.97 21.41 28.26
C ASN A 373 6.77 22.23 27.79
N VAL A 374 5.58 21.87 28.27
CA VAL A 374 4.33 22.57 27.96
C VAL A 374 4.35 23.99 28.53
N ILE A 375 4.14 24.99 27.67
CA ILE A 375 4.00 26.39 28.08
C ILE A 375 2.59 26.58 28.66
N PRO A 376 2.45 27.09 29.90
CA PRO A 376 1.15 27.39 30.47
C PRO A 376 0.38 28.41 29.63
N MET A 377 -0.95 28.30 29.64
CA MET A 377 -1.82 29.25 28.95
C MET A 377 -1.56 30.69 29.42
N GLU A 378 -1.46 31.60 28.45
CA GLU A 378 -1.38 33.04 28.70
C GLU A 378 -2.66 33.54 29.38
N THR A 379 -2.55 34.61 30.16
CA THR A 379 -3.73 35.26 30.75
C THR A 379 -4.65 35.79 29.63
N LEU A 380 -5.91 35.34 29.62
CA LEU A 380 -6.89 35.76 28.61
C LEU A 380 -7.10 37.28 28.66
N THR A 381 -7.18 37.90 27.48
CA THR A 381 -7.61 39.30 27.38
C THR A 381 -9.11 39.43 27.72
N PRO A 382 -9.61 40.63 28.10
CA PRO A 382 -11.03 40.83 28.36
C PRO A 382 -11.94 40.37 27.21
N SER A 383 -11.55 40.63 25.96
CA SER A 383 -12.27 40.17 24.77
C SER A 383 -12.28 38.63 24.63
N GLN A 384 -11.19 37.95 24.95
CA GLN A 384 -11.15 36.48 24.92
C GLN A 384 -11.99 35.85 26.03
N VAL A 385 -12.05 36.49 27.21
CA VAL A 385 -12.93 36.05 28.30
C VAL A 385 -14.40 36.15 27.86
N GLU A 386 -14.78 37.26 27.22
CA GLU A 386 -16.12 37.45 26.67
C GLU A 386 -16.42 36.41 25.57
N GLN A 387 -15.50 36.18 24.64
CA GLN A 387 -15.63 35.13 23.62
C GLN A 387 -15.84 33.75 24.24
N PHE A 388 -15.07 33.39 25.28
CA PHE A 388 -15.23 32.12 25.97
C PHE A 388 -16.61 32.00 26.66
N GLN A 389 -17.05 33.07 27.33
CA GLN A 389 -18.35 33.10 28.02
C GLN A 389 -19.51 32.93 27.03
N ASN A 390 -19.47 33.67 25.91
CA ASN A 390 -20.52 33.70 24.89
C ASN A 390 -20.45 32.52 23.89
N ALA A 391 -19.38 31.72 23.90
CA ALA A 391 -19.25 30.57 23.01
C ALA A 391 -20.36 29.53 23.26
N SER A 392 -21.15 29.28 22.22
CA SER A 392 -22.23 28.27 22.14
C SER A 392 -21.81 26.99 21.42
N VAL A 393 -20.66 27.00 20.74
CA VAL A 393 -20.16 25.87 19.94
C VAL A 393 -18.70 25.57 20.31
N CYS A 394 -18.35 24.29 20.39
CA CYS A 394 -16.98 23.83 20.58
C CYS A 394 -16.14 24.09 19.31
N HIS A 395 -15.01 24.78 19.42
CA HIS A 395 -14.18 25.11 18.26
C HIS A 395 -13.45 23.90 17.64
N ILE A 396 -13.37 22.76 18.34
CA ILE A 396 -12.66 21.55 17.87
C ILE A 396 -13.59 20.69 17.01
N CYS A 397 -14.71 20.26 17.60
CA CYS A 397 -15.67 19.36 16.94
C CYS A 397 -16.82 20.08 16.24
N MET A 398 -16.93 21.41 16.41
CA MET A 398 -17.97 22.26 15.83
C MET A 398 -19.41 21.91 16.26
N LYS A 399 -19.57 21.10 17.32
CA LYS A 399 -20.88 20.78 17.92
C LYS A 399 -21.27 21.80 19.00
N PRO A 400 -22.58 22.09 19.17
CA PRO A 400 -23.05 22.99 20.21
C PRO A 400 -22.78 22.42 21.61
N PHE A 401 -22.58 23.30 22.58
CA PHE A 401 -22.52 22.91 24.00
C PHE A 401 -23.93 22.59 24.51
N THR A 402 -24.08 21.48 25.21
CA THR A 402 -25.29 21.12 25.96
C THR A 402 -25.16 21.50 27.44
N ASP A 403 -26.27 21.52 28.18
CA ASP A 403 -26.26 21.83 29.63
C ASP A 403 -25.45 20.84 30.48
N CYS A 404 -25.18 19.64 29.94
CA CYS A 404 -24.37 18.62 30.60
C CYS A 404 -22.86 18.76 30.30
N ASP A 405 -22.48 19.59 29.33
CA ASP A 405 -21.10 19.69 28.88
C ASP A 405 -20.25 20.62 29.76
N ILE A 406 -19.03 20.17 30.08
CA ILE A 406 -18.05 21.01 30.75
C ILE A 406 -17.26 21.80 29.70
N LYS A 407 -17.53 23.10 29.64
CA LYS A 407 -16.83 24.05 28.76
C LYS A 407 -15.46 24.41 29.32
N VAL A 408 -14.39 24.08 28.59
CA VAL A 408 -12.99 24.33 28.98
C VAL A 408 -12.26 25.22 27.98
N ARG A 409 -11.12 25.78 28.40
CA ARG A 409 -10.30 26.68 27.59
C ARG A 409 -9.16 25.89 26.95
N ASP A 410 -9.18 25.78 25.63
CA ASP A 410 -8.08 25.18 24.88
C ASP A 410 -6.99 26.22 24.58
N HIS A 411 -5.74 25.77 24.56
CA HIS A 411 -4.59 26.61 24.25
C HIS A 411 -3.48 25.82 23.56
N ASN A 412 -2.61 26.54 22.87
CA ASN A 412 -1.45 25.96 22.22
C ASN A 412 -0.32 25.70 23.25
N HIS A 413 0.11 24.45 23.42
CA HIS A 413 1.16 24.09 24.38
C HIS A 413 2.56 24.60 24.03
N PHE A 414 2.81 25.02 22.78
CA PHE A 414 4.09 25.61 22.36
C PHE A 414 4.14 27.14 22.47
N THR A 415 2.99 27.82 22.55
CA THR A 415 2.94 29.30 22.59
C THR A 415 2.14 29.86 23.76
N GLY A 416 1.39 29.05 24.50
CA GLY A 416 0.48 29.48 25.56
C GLY A 416 -0.80 30.16 25.06
N LYS A 417 -0.93 30.43 23.76
CA LYS A 417 -2.05 31.22 23.21
C LYS A 417 -3.37 30.45 23.25
N TYR A 418 -4.41 31.12 23.74
CA TYR A 418 -5.78 30.62 23.75
C TYR A 418 -6.31 30.38 22.33
N ARG A 419 -6.91 29.20 22.10
CA ARG A 419 -7.44 28.76 20.80
C ARG A 419 -8.95 28.91 20.73
N GLY A 420 -9.66 28.56 21.80
CA GLY A 420 -11.10 28.65 21.84
C GLY A 420 -11.74 27.84 22.98
N ALA A 421 -13.06 27.94 23.08
CA ALA A 421 -13.84 27.13 24.00
C ALA A 421 -14.01 25.73 23.41
N SER A 422 -13.82 24.70 24.23
CA SER A 422 -13.94 23.30 23.82
C SER A 422 -14.71 22.47 24.84
N HIS A 423 -15.27 21.34 24.40
CA HIS A 423 -15.71 20.30 25.33
C HIS A 423 -14.48 19.74 26.06
N GLN A 424 -14.63 19.41 27.33
CA GLN A 424 -13.54 18.79 28.11
C GLN A 424 -12.97 17.54 27.41
N GLU A 425 -13.82 16.66 26.89
CA GLU A 425 -13.37 15.45 26.18
C GLU A 425 -12.64 15.79 24.87
N CYS A 426 -13.18 16.73 24.08
CA CYS A 426 -12.52 17.18 22.85
C CYS A 426 -11.13 17.73 23.15
N ASN A 427 -11.00 18.54 24.21
CA ASN A 427 -9.74 19.13 24.64
C ASN A 427 -8.71 18.07 25.05
N LEU A 428 -9.13 17.05 25.80
CA LEU A 428 -8.24 15.97 26.25
C LEU A 428 -7.70 15.13 25.08
N ASN A 429 -8.51 14.96 24.03
CA ASN A 429 -8.12 14.22 22.83
C ASN A 429 -7.33 15.07 21.82
N TYR A 430 -7.39 16.41 21.94
CA TYR A 430 -6.69 17.35 21.08
C TYR A 430 -5.27 17.60 21.60
N THR A 431 -4.37 16.65 21.31
CA THR A 431 -2.99 16.61 21.85
C THR A 431 -1.95 16.85 20.77
N ASP A 432 -0.88 17.59 21.08
CA ASP A 432 0.14 17.90 20.07
C ASP A 432 0.76 16.63 19.45
N SER A 433 0.87 16.64 18.12
CA SER A 433 1.48 15.54 17.40
C SER A 433 2.95 15.35 17.80
N HIS A 434 3.29 14.14 18.23
CA HIS A 434 4.68 13.72 18.45
C HIS A 434 5.36 13.20 17.18
N VAL A 435 4.73 13.40 16.02
CA VAL A 435 5.29 13.02 14.72
C VAL A 435 6.02 14.21 14.13
N LEU A 436 7.30 14.04 13.82
CA LEU A 436 8.08 14.96 12.97
C LEU A 436 8.09 14.43 11.54
N PRO A 437 7.41 15.10 10.59
CA PRO A 437 7.45 14.72 9.20
C PRO A 437 8.81 15.07 8.57
N VAL A 438 9.31 14.16 7.74
CA VAL A 438 10.51 14.35 6.92
C VAL A 438 10.08 14.24 5.45
N VAL A 439 10.05 15.36 4.75
CA VAL A 439 9.53 15.49 3.40
C VAL A 439 10.67 15.46 2.40
N PHE A 440 10.61 14.51 1.48
CA PHE A 440 11.44 14.45 0.28
C PHE A 440 10.54 14.58 -0.95
N HIS A 441 11.09 14.90 -2.11
CA HIS A 441 10.36 14.90 -3.37
C HIS A 441 10.70 13.65 -4.18
N ASN A 442 9.71 12.79 -4.44
CA ASN A 442 9.88 11.48 -5.05
C ASN A 442 10.67 10.46 -4.18
N LEU A 443 10.48 10.55 -2.86
CA LEU A 443 11.07 9.65 -1.85
C LEU A 443 10.93 8.16 -2.23
N SER A 444 9.71 7.76 -2.61
CA SER A 444 9.37 6.36 -2.90
C SER A 444 10.04 5.84 -4.18
N GLY A 445 10.54 6.73 -5.04
CA GLY A 445 11.20 6.41 -6.28
C GLY A 445 12.72 6.29 -6.18
N TYR A 446 13.33 6.98 -5.22
CA TYR A 446 14.78 7.17 -5.23
C TYR A 446 15.41 7.17 -3.83
N ASP A 447 15.20 8.20 -3.02
CA ASP A 447 15.98 8.45 -1.79
C ASP A 447 15.80 7.39 -0.70
N SER A 448 14.59 6.81 -0.64
CA SER A 448 14.25 5.79 0.36
C SER A 448 15.22 4.59 0.34
N HIS A 449 15.76 4.25 -0.83
CA HIS A 449 16.69 3.14 -1.01
C HIS A 449 18.02 3.34 -0.28
N PHE A 450 18.48 4.58 -0.15
CA PHE A 450 19.73 4.91 0.55
C PHE A 450 19.54 5.04 2.07
N ILE A 451 18.39 5.59 2.48
CA ILE A 451 18.16 6.00 3.87
C ILE A 451 17.69 4.84 4.75
N ILE A 452 16.79 3.98 4.26
CA ILE A 452 16.03 3.04 5.09
C ILE A 452 16.91 2.06 5.86
N ARG A 453 17.99 1.57 5.22
CA ARG A 453 18.93 0.61 5.83
C ARG A 453 19.63 1.23 7.01
N GLU A 454 20.21 2.42 6.83
CA GLU A 454 20.91 3.13 7.90
C GLU A 454 19.96 3.57 9.02
N LEU A 455 18.78 4.08 8.67
CA LEU A 455 17.76 4.48 9.65
C LEU A 455 17.33 3.31 10.56
N ALA A 456 17.29 2.09 10.02
CA ALA A 456 16.97 0.89 10.78
C ALA A 456 18.10 0.47 11.74
N THR A 457 19.37 0.68 11.36
CA THR A 457 20.53 0.13 12.10
C THR A 457 21.25 1.12 13.01
N ASN A 458 21.20 2.43 12.74
CA ASN A 458 22.11 3.40 13.38
C ASN A 458 21.75 3.71 14.85
N PHE A 459 20.46 3.79 15.18
CA PHE A 459 20.00 3.99 16.56
C PHE A 459 18.76 3.17 16.89
N ALA A 460 18.56 2.90 18.18
CA ALA A 460 17.53 1.99 18.68
C ALA A 460 16.10 2.50 18.45
N GLY A 461 15.15 1.57 18.34
CA GLY A 461 13.75 1.83 18.05
C GLY A 461 13.25 1.21 16.75
N HIS A 462 11.94 0.97 16.69
CA HIS A 462 11.29 0.22 15.62
C HIS A 462 11.00 1.08 14.39
N VAL A 463 11.11 0.46 13.20
CA VAL A 463 10.71 1.05 11.91
C VAL A 463 9.42 0.39 11.43
N SER A 464 8.36 1.18 11.26
CA SER A 464 7.12 0.75 10.61
C SER A 464 7.14 1.13 9.14
N LEU A 465 6.72 0.21 8.26
CA LEU A 465 6.71 0.39 6.81
C LEU A 465 5.30 0.34 6.25
N LEU A 466 5.01 1.20 5.27
CA LEU A 466 3.84 1.13 4.40
C LEU A 466 4.29 0.77 2.97
N PRO A 467 4.51 -0.52 2.67
CA PRO A 467 5.04 -0.96 1.37
C PRO A 467 3.99 -0.95 0.26
N VAL A 468 4.41 -0.55 -0.95
CA VAL A 468 3.68 -0.86 -2.20
C VAL A 468 4.13 -2.21 -2.71
N ASN A 469 5.45 -2.41 -2.75
CA ASN A 469 6.09 -3.68 -3.09
C ASN A 469 7.36 -3.85 -2.25
N LYS A 470 8.23 -4.81 -2.61
CA LYS A 470 9.45 -5.10 -1.85
C LYS A 470 10.48 -3.96 -1.87
N GLU A 471 10.44 -3.10 -2.87
CA GLU A 471 11.45 -2.07 -3.13
C GLU A 471 10.90 -0.66 -2.89
N ARG A 472 9.62 -0.41 -3.19
CA ARG A 472 8.98 0.91 -3.08
C ARG A 472 8.04 0.96 -1.87
N TYR A 473 8.25 1.97 -1.03
CA TYR A 473 7.44 2.24 0.16
C TYR A 473 6.70 3.56 0.00
N ILE A 474 5.40 3.60 0.33
CA ILE A 474 4.60 4.85 0.39
C ILE A 474 5.18 5.78 1.45
N SER A 475 5.48 5.21 2.62
CA SER A 475 6.05 5.91 3.76
C SER A 475 6.69 4.90 4.69
N PHE A 476 7.63 5.37 5.50
CA PHE A 476 8.17 4.63 6.63
C PHE A 476 8.28 5.56 7.85
N THR A 477 8.11 4.99 9.03
CA THR A 477 8.15 5.74 10.29
C THR A 477 9.16 5.12 11.24
N LYS A 478 10.12 5.91 11.72
CA LYS A 478 11.07 5.52 12.77
C LYS A 478 10.58 6.05 14.12
N VAL A 479 10.36 5.14 15.06
CA VAL A 479 10.16 5.49 16.47
C VAL A 479 11.53 5.58 17.13
N VAL A 480 11.80 6.68 17.84
CA VAL A 480 13.09 6.89 18.51
C VAL A 480 12.97 6.45 19.98
N GLU A 481 13.70 5.41 20.35
CA GLU A 481 13.67 4.86 21.70
C GLU A 481 14.11 5.89 22.76
N GLY A 482 13.46 5.89 23.92
CA GLY A 482 13.71 6.87 24.99
C GLY A 482 13.11 8.26 24.76
N THR A 483 12.37 8.48 23.67
CA THR A 483 11.66 9.74 23.39
C THR A 483 10.22 9.47 22.96
N LYS A 484 9.38 10.52 22.96
CA LYS A 484 8.03 10.45 22.36
C LYS A 484 8.05 10.66 20.84
N ILE A 485 9.20 11.00 20.25
CA ILE A 485 9.32 11.45 18.87
C ILE A 485 9.27 10.29 17.89
N ARG A 486 8.54 10.51 16.80
CA ARG A 486 8.45 9.60 15.66
C ARG A 486 8.75 10.37 14.38
N PHE A 487 9.74 9.93 13.61
CA PHE A 487 9.99 10.49 12.28
C PHE A 487 9.14 9.77 11.25
N ARG A 488 8.27 10.51 10.56
CA ARG A 488 7.46 9.97 9.45
C ARG A 488 7.99 10.53 8.13
N PHE A 489 8.47 9.66 7.26
CA PHE A 489 8.96 10.09 5.96
C PHE A 489 7.80 10.19 4.97
N ILE A 490 7.69 11.34 4.31
CA ILE A 490 6.59 11.69 3.42
C ILE A 490 7.16 12.02 2.04
N ASP A 491 6.49 11.51 1.01
CA ASP A 491 6.79 11.85 -0.38
C ASP A 491 5.88 13.00 -0.85
N SER A 492 6.45 14.18 -1.06
CA SER A 492 5.69 15.33 -1.56
C SER A 492 5.12 15.11 -2.97
N PHE A 493 5.71 14.22 -3.78
CA PHE A 493 5.20 13.89 -5.12
C PHE A 493 3.84 13.18 -5.06
N ARG A 494 3.51 12.54 -3.93
CA ARG A 494 2.19 11.93 -3.68
C ARG A 494 1.10 12.94 -3.35
N PHE A 495 1.47 14.21 -3.16
CA PHE A 495 0.55 15.34 -3.00
C PHE A 495 0.53 16.22 -4.23
N MET A 496 1.70 16.45 -4.83
CA MET A 496 1.90 17.32 -5.99
C MET A 496 2.71 16.56 -7.04
N SER A 497 2.03 15.82 -7.92
CA SER A 497 2.61 14.87 -8.87
C SER A 497 3.25 15.52 -10.10
N THR A 498 4.17 16.45 -9.89
CA THR A 498 4.95 17.10 -10.95
C THR A 498 6.30 17.56 -10.40
N SER A 499 7.25 17.87 -11.30
CA SER A 499 8.60 18.29 -10.90
C SER A 499 8.62 19.57 -10.07
N ILE A 500 9.61 19.70 -9.19
CA ILE A 500 9.90 20.94 -8.44
C ILE A 500 9.99 22.14 -9.38
N GLU A 501 10.63 22.01 -10.54
CA GLU A 501 10.73 23.08 -11.54
C GLU A 501 9.35 23.64 -11.94
N LYS A 502 8.40 22.78 -12.30
CA LYS A 502 7.04 23.20 -12.65
C LYS A 502 6.33 23.82 -11.45
N LEU A 503 6.49 23.25 -10.25
CA LEU A 503 5.88 23.78 -9.02
C LEU A 503 6.42 25.17 -8.67
N CYS A 504 7.72 25.42 -8.86
CA CYS A 504 8.35 26.73 -8.64
C CYS A 504 7.80 27.80 -9.59
N ASN A 505 7.47 27.42 -10.82
CA ASN A 505 6.92 28.34 -11.82
C ASN A 505 5.46 28.71 -11.53
N TYR A 506 4.70 27.84 -10.85
CA TYR A 506 3.35 28.17 -10.38
C TYR A 506 3.34 29.07 -9.15
N LEU A 507 4.46 29.14 -8.43
CA LEU A 507 4.57 29.90 -7.19
C LEU A 507 5.10 31.32 -7.46
N GLU A 508 4.31 32.31 -7.06
CA GLU A 508 4.71 33.73 -7.11
C GLU A 508 5.96 33.99 -6.26
N ASN A 509 6.78 34.97 -6.67
CA ASN A 509 8.08 35.21 -6.03
C ASN A 509 7.96 35.73 -4.58
N ASP A 510 6.88 36.43 -4.23
CA ASP A 510 6.61 36.88 -2.85
C ASP A 510 6.29 35.72 -1.90
N LYS A 511 5.91 34.56 -2.43
CA LYS A 511 5.64 33.35 -1.66
C LYS A 511 6.87 32.49 -1.36
N LYS A 512 8.03 32.81 -1.96
CA LYS A 512 9.31 32.12 -1.76
C LYS A 512 10.08 32.66 -0.55
N ILE A 513 9.40 32.72 0.59
CA ILE A 513 9.85 33.41 1.81
C ILE A 513 11.07 32.71 2.43
N ILE A 514 11.07 31.37 2.45
CA ILE A 514 12.16 30.57 3.03
C ILE A 514 13.41 30.72 2.18
N THR A 515 13.28 30.64 0.85
CA THR A 515 14.37 30.86 -0.08
C THR A 515 14.94 32.27 0.08
N ARG A 516 14.07 33.29 0.13
CA ARG A 516 14.47 34.69 0.34
C ARG A 516 15.24 34.91 1.63
N ALA A 517 14.78 34.33 2.75
CA ALA A 517 15.43 34.44 4.05
C ALA A 517 16.83 33.79 4.11
N ASN A 518 17.11 32.88 3.18
CA ASN A 518 18.39 32.16 3.08
C ASN A 518 19.34 32.72 2.01
N CYS A 519 18.96 33.86 1.37
CA CYS A 519 19.75 34.64 0.43
C CYS A 519 20.31 35.90 1.10
N ARG A 520 21.47 36.40 0.64
CA ARG A 520 22.08 37.61 1.22
C ARG A 520 21.49 38.91 0.66
N ASN A 521 21.03 38.87 -0.59
CA ASN A 521 20.53 40.03 -1.32
C ASN A 521 19.54 39.61 -2.42
N ASP A 522 18.92 40.61 -3.05
CA ASP A 522 17.92 40.46 -4.10
C ASP A 522 18.47 39.84 -5.37
N ASP A 523 19.74 40.12 -5.71
CA ASP A 523 20.39 39.55 -6.88
C ASP A 523 20.53 38.02 -6.72
N GLU A 524 21.02 37.56 -5.56
CA GLU A 524 21.11 36.13 -5.25
C GLU A 524 19.72 35.48 -5.28
N PHE A 525 18.73 36.12 -4.66
CA PHE A 525 17.37 35.61 -4.66
C PHE A 525 16.81 35.45 -6.08
N SER A 526 17.01 36.44 -6.95
CA SER A 526 16.54 36.39 -8.34
C SER A 526 17.15 35.25 -9.15
N LEU A 527 18.30 34.73 -8.74
CA LEU A 527 18.94 33.57 -9.37
C LEU A 527 18.42 32.24 -8.80
N LEU A 528 18.01 32.20 -7.53
CA LEU A 528 17.60 30.99 -6.83
C LEU A 528 16.07 30.75 -6.80
N ILE A 529 15.27 31.60 -7.46
CA ILE A 529 13.80 31.44 -7.54
C ILE A 529 13.33 30.30 -8.45
N ARG A 530 14.24 29.71 -9.24
CA ARG A 530 13.96 28.60 -10.15
C ARG A 530 14.91 27.44 -9.87
N LYS A 531 14.50 26.23 -10.23
CA LYS A 531 15.35 25.04 -10.13
C LYS A 531 16.59 25.24 -11.00
N GLY A 532 17.76 24.94 -10.42
CA GLY A 532 19.04 25.00 -11.12
C GLY A 532 19.18 23.89 -12.17
N VAL A 533 20.34 23.83 -12.82
CA VAL A 533 20.72 22.71 -13.69
C VAL A 533 21.96 22.03 -13.13
N PHE A 534 22.05 20.72 -13.29
CA PHE A 534 23.16 19.96 -12.72
C PHE A 534 23.65 18.89 -13.71
N PRO A 535 24.96 18.75 -13.93
CA PRO A 535 25.50 17.82 -14.92
C PRO A 535 25.67 16.43 -14.29
N TYR A 536 24.56 15.73 -14.07
CA TYR A 536 24.51 14.43 -13.38
C TYR A 536 25.46 13.39 -13.99
N GLU A 537 25.39 13.23 -15.32
CA GLU A 537 26.19 12.28 -16.09
C GLU A 537 27.68 12.62 -16.09
N TYR A 538 28.03 13.91 -15.96
CA TYR A 538 29.42 14.32 -15.83
C TYR A 538 29.99 13.89 -14.48
N ILE A 539 29.21 13.90 -13.40
CA ILE A 539 29.69 13.63 -12.04
C ILE A 539 29.69 12.13 -11.76
N ASP A 540 30.68 11.44 -12.33
CA ASP A 540 30.89 9.99 -12.21
C ASP A 540 31.88 9.58 -11.11
N SER A 541 32.56 10.54 -10.50
CA SER A 541 33.63 10.29 -9.54
C SER A 541 33.81 11.45 -8.57
N TRP A 542 34.33 11.15 -7.39
CA TRP A 542 34.62 12.13 -6.34
C TRP A 542 35.60 13.23 -6.80
N ASN A 543 36.50 12.92 -7.72
CA ASN A 543 37.52 13.87 -8.19
C ASN A 543 36.90 15.01 -8.98
N LYS A 544 35.85 14.76 -9.77
CA LYS A 544 35.17 15.79 -10.57
C LYS A 544 34.48 16.86 -9.73
N LEU A 545 34.15 16.56 -8.47
CA LEU A 545 33.66 17.57 -7.53
C LEU A 545 34.73 18.64 -7.20
N ASN A 546 36.01 18.37 -7.45
CA ASN A 546 37.09 19.33 -7.25
C ASN A 546 37.38 20.19 -8.50
N ASP A 547 36.65 19.98 -9.60
CA ASP A 547 36.85 20.74 -10.84
C ASP A 547 36.55 22.22 -10.59
N THR A 548 37.48 23.09 -11.02
CA THR A 548 37.45 24.53 -10.71
C THR A 548 36.74 25.37 -11.78
N SER A 549 36.09 24.73 -12.74
CA SER A 549 35.32 25.37 -13.80
C SER A 549 34.00 24.64 -14.02
N LEU A 550 32.96 25.39 -14.40
CA LEU A 550 31.70 24.78 -14.85
C LEU A 550 31.95 23.93 -16.10
N PRO A 551 31.46 22.68 -16.16
CA PRO A 551 31.62 21.82 -17.33
C PRO A 551 31.06 22.47 -18.61
N PRO A 552 31.59 22.10 -19.79
CA PRO A 552 31.07 22.59 -21.06
C PRO A 552 29.63 22.15 -21.28
N LYS A 553 28.85 22.91 -22.06
CA LYS A 553 27.41 22.67 -22.30
C LYS A 553 27.06 21.22 -22.69
N HIS A 554 27.89 20.56 -23.50
CA HIS A 554 27.64 19.17 -23.92
C HIS A 554 27.71 18.16 -22.77
N ALA A 555 28.39 18.48 -21.66
CA ALA A 555 28.47 17.63 -20.47
C ALA A 555 27.19 17.64 -19.61
N PHE A 556 26.20 18.48 -19.98
CA PHE A 556 24.86 18.52 -19.37
C PHE A 556 23.83 17.71 -20.19
N TYR A 557 24.28 16.84 -21.10
CA TYR A 557 23.37 15.97 -21.84
C TYR A 557 22.72 14.95 -20.89
N SER A 558 21.39 14.85 -20.91
CA SER A 558 20.67 13.89 -20.09
C SER A 558 20.31 12.64 -20.89
N HIS A 559 20.80 11.47 -20.47
CA HIS A 559 20.40 10.20 -21.09
C HIS A 559 18.95 9.83 -20.78
N LEU A 560 18.43 10.27 -19.63
CA LEU A 560 17.03 10.04 -19.22
C LEU A 560 16.02 10.72 -20.16
N CYS A 561 16.32 11.95 -20.58
CA CYS A 561 15.46 12.73 -21.46
C CYS A 561 15.90 12.70 -22.94
N HIS A 562 17.06 12.09 -23.22
CA HIS A 562 17.74 12.12 -24.52
C HIS A 562 17.89 13.53 -25.12
N ASP A 563 18.16 14.53 -24.28
CA ASP A 563 18.15 15.94 -24.67
C ASP A 563 19.33 16.73 -24.10
N HIS A 564 19.71 17.80 -24.80
CA HIS A 564 20.72 18.76 -24.34
C HIS A 564 20.08 19.88 -23.55
N ILE A 565 20.83 20.45 -22.60
CA ILE A 565 20.43 21.68 -21.95
C ILE A 565 20.25 22.83 -22.96
N SER A 566 19.27 23.71 -22.72
CA SER A 566 19.08 24.94 -23.51
C SER A 566 20.22 25.96 -23.29
N ASP A 567 20.44 26.85 -24.24
CA ASP A 567 21.43 27.94 -24.09
C ASP A 567 21.08 28.88 -22.93
N GLU A 568 19.80 29.16 -22.73
CA GLU A 568 19.34 29.99 -21.62
C GLU A 568 19.68 29.39 -20.26
N SER A 569 19.42 28.09 -20.08
CA SER A 569 19.70 27.41 -18.81
C SER A 569 21.19 27.29 -18.55
N TYR A 570 22.02 27.06 -19.57
CA TYR A 570 23.47 27.04 -19.42
C TYR A 570 24.05 28.43 -19.10
N ASN A 571 23.58 29.48 -19.78
CA ASN A 571 24.00 30.85 -19.49
C ASN A 571 23.63 31.28 -18.07
N HIS A 572 22.48 30.81 -17.57
CA HIS A 572 22.10 31.02 -16.19
C HIS A 572 23.01 30.28 -15.21
N ALA A 573 23.39 29.03 -15.49
CA ALA A 573 24.36 28.30 -14.68
C ALA A 573 25.71 29.03 -14.59
N LEU A 574 26.19 29.59 -15.71
CA LEU A 574 27.38 30.45 -15.74
C LEU A 574 27.21 31.71 -14.89
N ASN A 575 26.04 32.35 -14.95
CA ASN A 575 25.76 33.52 -14.12
C ASN A 575 25.77 33.17 -12.63
N VAL A 576 25.14 32.05 -12.24
CA VAL A 576 25.18 31.53 -10.87
C VAL A 576 26.62 31.24 -10.43
N TRP A 577 27.40 30.54 -11.25
CA TRP A 577 28.81 30.24 -10.96
C TRP A 577 29.62 31.50 -10.65
N ASN A 578 29.49 32.51 -11.50
CA ASN A 578 30.23 33.77 -11.37
C ASN A 578 29.73 34.62 -10.20
N LYS A 579 28.42 34.80 -10.06
CA LYS A 579 27.83 35.69 -9.04
C LYS A 579 28.06 35.19 -7.61
N PHE A 580 28.01 33.87 -7.41
CA PHE A 580 28.27 33.25 -6.10
C PHE A 580 29.77 32.99 -5.83
N ASN A 581 30.67 33.37 -6.76
CA ASN A 581 32.12 33.16 -6.67
C ASN A 581 32.49 31.69 -6.39
N ILE A 582 31.86 30.78 -7.11
CA ILE A 582 32.00 29.34 -6.92
C ILE A 582 33.39 28.88 -7.37
N LYS A 583 34.08 28.12 -6.51
CA LYS A 583 35.47 27.70 -6.75
C LYS A 583 35.60 26.26 -7.20
N SER A 584 34.57 25.44 -6.97
CA SER A 584 34.57 24.03 -7.33
C SER A 584 33.18 23.53 -7.71
N LEU A 585 33.10 22.47 -8.52
CA LEU A 585 31.85 21.83 -8.87
C LEU A 585 31.11 21.25 -7.64
N GLY A 586 31.86 20.89 -6.59
CA GLY A 586 31.30 20.56 -5.29
C GLY A 586 30.54 21.74 -4.68
N GLU A 587 31.15 22.93 -4.62
CA GLU A 587 30.46 24.14 -4.10
C GLU A 587 29.23 24.50 -4.95
N TYR A 588 29.28 24.26 -6.26
CA TYR A 588 28.11 24.38 -7.15
C TYR A 588 27.00 23.39 -6.77
N SER A 589 27.36 22.12 -6.55
CA SER A 589 26.43 21.09 -6.09
C SER A 589 25.81 21.43 -4.73
N ASP A 590 26.58 21.97 -3.80
CA ASP A 590 26.05 22.36 -2.49
C ASP A 590 25.01 23.48 -2.62
N LEU A 591 25.26 24.46 -3.50
CA LEU A 591 24.30 25.53 -3.79
C LEU A 591 23.06 25.01 -4.51
N TYR A 592 23.23 24.10 -5.47
CA TYR A 592 22.15 23.44 -6.19
C TYR A 592 21.22 22.69 -5.20
N LEU A 593 21.79 21.82 -4.39
CA LEU A 593 21.07 21.03 -3.40
C LEU A 593 20.39 21.93 -2.34
N LYS A 594 21.08 22.98 -1.88
CA LYS A 594 20.48 23.99 -0.99
C LYS A 594 19.24 24.61 -1.63
N THR A 595 19.32 24.97 -2.91
CA THR A 595 18.23 25.61 -3.65
C THR A 595 17.03 24.67 -3.76
N ASP A 596 17.25 23.41 -4.12
CA ASP A 596 16.19 22.40 -4.24
C ASP A 596 15.46 22.16 -2.92
N VAL A 597 16.19 22.04 -1.80
CA VAL A 597 15.59 21.88 -0.46
C VAL A 597 14.78 23.10 -0.03
N LEU A 598 15.29 24.32 -0.27
CA LEU A 598 14.59 25.55 0.11
C LEU A 598 13.35 25.79 -0.74
N LEU A 599 13.43 25.53 -2.05
CA LEU A 599 12.29 25.60 -2.95
C LEU A 599 11.23 24.56 -2.59
N LEU A 600 11.62 23.32 -2.28
CA LEU A 600 10.70 22.30 -1.79
C LEU A 600 9.99 22.75 -0.51
N ALA A 601 10.72 23.36 0.43
CA ALA A 601 10.14 23.90 1.65
C ALA A 601 9.13 25.01 1.35
N ASP A 602 9.45 25.98 0.48
CA ASP A 602 8.52 27.04 0.08
C ASP A 602 7.27 26.47 -0.61
N ILE A 603 7.43 25.55 -1.57
CA ILE A 603 6.32 24.92 -2.28
C ILE A 603 5.39 24.21 -1.30
N PHE A 604 5.94 23.36 -0.43
CA PHE A 604 5.13 22.53 0.45
C PHE A 604 4.51 23.36 1.60
N GLU A 605 5.19 24.38 2.13
CA GLU A 605 4.59 25.30 3.12
C GLU A 605 3.44 26.12 2.53
N ASN A 606 3.53 26.55 1.26
CA ASN A 606 2.42 27.21 0.58
C ASN A 606 1.25 26.25 0.35
N PHE A 607 1.53 25.00 -0.05
CA PHE A 607 0.52 23.95 -0.15
C PHE A 607 -0.15 23.69 1.22
N ARG A 608 0.62 23.57 2.30
CA ARG A 608 0.12 23.45 3.68
C ARG A 608 -0.80 24.60 4.03
N GLN A 609 -0.38 25.84 3.76
CA GLN A 609 -1.19 27.02 4.09
C GLN A 609 -2.49 27.06 3.29
N THR A 610 -2.45 26.66 2.02
CA THR A 610 -3.64 26.55 1.17
C THR A 610 -4.61 25.52 1.73
N CYS A 611 -4.14 24.32 2.06
CA CYS A 611 -4.96 23.26 2.67
C CYS A 611 -5.55 23.68 4.04
N LEU A 612 -4.76 24.37 4.87
CA LEU A 612 -5.23 24.92 6.13
C LEU A 612 -6.27 26.02 5.93
N ASN A 613 -6.15 26.85 4.89
CA ASN A 613 -7.13 27.90 4.60
C ASN A 613 -8.45 27.30 4.09
N THR A 614 -8.37 26.35 3.14
CA THR A 614 -9.51 25.77 2.43
C THR A 614 -10.19 24.66 3.24
N TYR A 615 -9.44 23.67 3.71
CA TYR A 615 -9.97 22.47 4.37
C TYR A 615 -9.85 22.54 5.91
N LYS A 616 -9.05 23.46 6.43
CA LYS A 616 -8.57 23.51 7.82
C LYS A 616 -7.98 22.16 8.25
N LEU A 617 -7.18 21.55 7.38
CA LEU A 617 -6.44 20.32 7.63
C LEU A 617 -5.00 20.52 7.18
N ASP A 618 -4.04 20.10 8.01
CA ASP A 618 -2.62 20.16 7.64
C ASP A 618 -2.23 18.89 6.88
N PRO A 619 -1.76 18.99 5.62
CA PRO A 619 -1.40 17.83 4.81
C PRO A 619 -0.27 16.99 5.41
N LEU A 620 0.53 17.55 6.33
CA LEU A 620 1.61 16.80 7.01
C LEU A 620 1.14 15.70 7.96
N HIS A 621 -0.15 15.66 8.32
CA HIS A 621 -0.71 14.52 9.07
C HIS A 621 -1.03 13.32 8.17
N TYR A 622 -1.07 13.52 6.86
CA TYR A 622 -1.46 12.55 5.86
C TYR A 622 -0.24 11.95 5.13
N TYR A 623 -0.46 10.83 4.45
CA TYR A 623 0.57 10.20 3.62
C TYR A 623 0.47 10.60 2.14
N THR A 624 -0.72 10.96 1.66
CA THR A 624 -1.00 11.22 0.24
C THR A 624 -2.16 12.22 0.07
N ALA A 625 -2.27 12.84 -1.11
CA ALA A 625 -3.40 13.72 -1.44
C ALA A 625 -4.78 13.02 -1.38
N PRO A 626 -4.97 11.78 -1.87
CA PRO A 626 -6.26 11.10 -1.74
C PRO A 626 -6.74 10.94 -0.29
N GLY A 627 -5.82 10.62 0.64
CA GLY A 627 -6.17 10.53 2.06
C GLY A 627 -6.61 11.87 2.66
N LEU A 628 -5.92 12.96 2.28
CA LEU A 628 -6.31 14.32 2.67
C LEU A 628 -7.68 14.71 2.07
N ALA A 629 -7.89 14.44 0.78
CA ALA A 629 -9.12 14.79 0.09
C ALA A 629 -10.34 14.03 0.67
N PHE A 630 -10.16 12.76 1.02
CA PHE A 630 -11.21 11.95 1.64
C PHE A 630 -11.64 12.50 3.01
N ASP A 631 -10.68 12.83 3.89
CA ASP A 631 -10.98 13.44 5.18
C ASP A 631 -11.56 14.86 5.02
N ALA A 632 -11.07 15.64 4.06
CA ALA A 632 -11.61 16.97 3.76
C ALA A 632 -13.07 16.88 3.32
N MET A 633 -13.42 15.89 2.48
CA MET A 633 -14.80 15.63 2.07
C MET A 633 -15.69 15.32 3.28
N LEU A 634 -15.30 14.36 4.13
CA LEU A 634 -16.08 14.00 5.33
C LEU A 634 -16.27 15.19 6.26
N LYS A 635 -15.24 16.04 6.39
CA LYS A 635 -15.28 17.20 7.27
C LYS A 635 -16.17 18.33 6.75
N ILE A 636 -16.06 18.64 5.46
CA ILE A 636 -16.81 19.76 4.84
C ILE A 636 -18.29 19.41 4.75
N THR A 637 -18.60 18.19 4.29
CA THR A 637 -19.98 17.73 4.11
C THR A 637 -20.64 17.34 5.43
N GLN A 638 -19.85 16.96 6.44
CA GLN A 638 -20.32 16.39 7.71
C GLN A 638 -21.22 15.16 7.51
N VAL A 639 -21.11 14.51 6.35
CA VAL A 639 -21.89 13.32 6.01
C VAL A 639 -21.49 12.15 6.90
N GLN A 640 -22.48 11.34 7.27
CA GLN A 640 -22.27 10.05 7.89
C GLN A 640 -22.56 8.98 6.84
N LEU A 641 -21.52 8.29 6.37
CA LEU A 641 -21.65 7.21 5.40
C LEU A 641 -21.84 5.90 6.17
N GLU A 642 -22.90 5.16 5.87
CA GLU A 642 -23.09 3.83 6.43
C GLU A 642 -22.21 2.82 5.71
N LEU A 643 -21.46 2.02 6.46
CA LEU A 643 -20.68 0.91 5.94
C LEU A 643 -21.53 -0.35 5.85
N LEU A 644 -21.27 -1.15 4.82
CA LEU A 644 -21.92 -2.44 4.65
C LEU A 644 -21.44 -3.42 5.72
N LEU A 645 -22.39 -3.94 6.50
CA LEU A 645 -22.14 -4.91 7.57
C LEU A 645 -22.34 -6.37 7.11
N ASP A 646 -22.97 -6.57 5.94
CA ASP A 646 -23.19 -7.87 5.33
C ASP A 646 -22.14 -8.14 4.23
N VAL A 647 -21.45 -9.27 4.35
CA VAL A 647 -20.44 -9.71 3.39
C VAL A 647 -21.06 -10.01 2.01
N ASP A 648 -22.30 -10.48 1.96
CA ASP A 648 -22.97 -10.80 0.70
C ASP A 648 -23.31 -9.53 -0.09
N MET A 649 -23.67 -8.44 0.59
CA MET A 649 -23.85 -7.13 -0.05
C MET A 649 -22.54 -6.57 -0.61
N ILE A 650 -21.43 -6.68 0.14
CA ILE A 650 -20.13 -6.24 -0.35
C ILE A 650 -19.75 -7.02 -1.62
N MET A 651 -19.83 -8.34 -1.56
CA MET A 651 -19.49 -9.20 -2.70
C MET A 651 -20.43 -8.97 -3.90
N PHE A 652 -21.70 -8.64 -3.64
CA PHE A 652 -22.65 -8.24 -4.68
C PHE A 652 -22.17 -6.96 -5.39
N LEU A 653 -21.81 -5.92 -4.65
CA LEU A 653 -21.33 -4.66 -5.22
C LEU A 653 -19.97 -4.79 -5.90
N GLU A 654 -19.01 -5.50 -5.29
CA GLU A 654 -17.68 -5.70 -5.85
C GLU A 654 -17.74 -6.36 -7.24
N ARG A 655 -18.67 -7.29 -7.46
CA ARG A 655 -18.91 -7.90 -8.78
C ARG A 655 -19.48 -6.91 -9.80
N GLY A 656 -20.18 -5.87 -9.35
CA GLY A 656 -20.76 -4.82 -10.19
C GLY A 656 -19.79 -3.67 -10.53
N ILE A 657 -18.70 -3.50 -9.79
CA ILE A 657 -17.75 -2.41 -10.05
C ILE A 657 -17.10 -2.56 -11.44
N ARG A 658 -17.12 -1.47 -12.22
CA ARG A 658 -16.46 -1.36 -13.53
C ARG A 658 -15.56 -0.13 -13.55
N GLY A 659 -14.46 -0.22 -14.31
CA GLY A 659 -13.59 0.93 -14.58
C GLY A 659 -14.17 1.85 -15.65
N GLY A 660 -13.38 2.82 -16.09
CA GLY A 660 -13.73 3.63 -17.26
C GLY A 660 -13.82 2.77 -18.53
N VAL A 661 -14.83 3.02 -19.35
CA VAL A 661 -14.98 2.35 -20.65
C VAL A 661 -13.91 2.88 -21.59
N ALA A 662 -13.04 1.99 -22.08
CA ALA A 662 -12.03 2.30 -23.08
C ALA A 662 -12.30 1.47 -24.34
N GLN A 663 -12.54 2.14 -25.46
CA GLN A 663 -12.88 1.47 -26.72
C GLN A 663 -12.18 2.14 -27.91
N CYS A 664 -11.74 1.31 -28.86
CA CYS A 664 -11.14 1.75 -30.11
C CYS A 664 -11.94 1.20 -31.31
N SER A 665 -13.01 1.89 -31.68
CA SER A 665 -13.92 1.45 -32.76
C SER A 665 -13.29 1.60 -34.15
N ASN A 666 -12.40 2.59 -34.35
CA ASN A 666 -11.57 2.70 -35.54
C ASN A 666 -10.07 2.62 -35.19
N ARG A 667 -9.34 1.69 -35.83
CA ARG A 667 -7.92 1.43 -35.53
C ARG A 667 -6.99 2.55 -35.99
N TYR A 668 -7.37 3.32 -37.00
CA TYR A 668 -6.55 4.42 -37.51
C TYR A 668 -7.42 5.50 -38.16
N ALA A 669 -7.19 6.75 -37.76
CA ALA A 669 -7.77 7.92 -38.40
C ALA A 669 -6.67 8.99 -38.57
N LYS A 670 -6.62 9.61 -39.75
CA LYS A 670 -5.68 10.69 -40.07
C LYS A 670 -6.47 11.90 -40.55
N ALA A 671 -6.21 13.06 -39.96
CA ALA A 671 -6.77 14.31 -40.46
C ALA A 671 -6.22 14.61 -41.86
N ASN A 672 -7.06 15.16 -42.73
CA ASN A 672 -6.66 15.73 -44.01
C ASN A 672 -7.50 16.96 -44.29
N ASN A 673 -7.04 18.15 -43.91
CA ASN A 673 -7.81 19.37 -44.15
C ASN A 673 -6.91 20.56 -44.42
N LYS A 674 -7.49 21.60 -45.05
CA LYS A 674 -6.79 22.80 -45.51
C LYS A 674 -6.00 23.58 -44.45
N TYR A 675 -6.22 23.31 -43.16
CA TYR A 675 -5.51 23.97 -42.07
C TYR A 675 -4.20 23.26 -41.68
N MET A 676 -3.89 22.11 -42.30
CA MET A 676 -2.69 21.32 -42.02
C MET A 676 -1.43 21.76 -42.79
N GLY A 677 -1.50 22.87 -43.54
CA GLY A 677 -0.37 23.42 -44.29
C GLY A 677 0.20 22.42 -45.30
N ASP A 678 1.51 22.21 -45.27
CA ASP A 678 2.24 21.33 -46.21
C ASP A 678 1.85 19.84 -46.08
N GLN A 679 1.16 19.45 -45.01
CA GLN A 679 0.67 18.09 -44.81
C GLN A 679 -0.73 17.84 -45.41
N TYR A 680 -1.39 18.88 -45.95
CA TYR A 680 -2.68 18.75 -46.61
C TYR A 680 -2.51 18.18 -48.02
N ASP A 681 -3.22 17.08 -48.32
CA ASP A 681 -3.29 16.51 -49.66
C ASP A 681 -4.62 16.91 -50.34
N PRO A 682 -4.61 17.80 -51.35
CA PRO A 682 -5.80 18.20 -52.07
C PRO A 682 -6.38 17.09 -52.98
N ALA A 683 -5.63 16.03 -53.26
CA ALA A 683 -6.12 14.87 -54.02
C ALA A 683 -6.93 13.89 -53.14
N SER A 684 -6.75 13.96 -51.83
CA SER A 684 -7.47 13.13 -50.85
C SER A 684 -8.70 13.85 -50.28
N GLY A 685 -9.71 13.09 -49.87
CA GLY A 685 -10.93 13.65 -49.26
C GLY A 685 -10.65 14.41 -47.95
N THR A 686 -11.45 15.44 -47.67
CA THR A 686 -11.28 16.26 -46.46
C THR A 686 -11.73 15.50 -45.21
N VAL A 687 -10.84 15.36 -44.22
CA VAL A 687 -11.09 14.71 -42.92
C VAL A 687 -10.70 15.65 -41.77
N TYR A 688 -11.63 15.85 -40.84
CA TYR A 688 -11.40 16.56 -39.58
C TYR A 688 -11.43 15.57 -38.42
N LEU A 689 -10.53 15.76 -37.45
CA LEU A 689 -10.57 15.06 -36.18
C LEU A 689 -11.04 16.05 -35.10
N MET A 690 -12.03 15.64 -34.31
CA MET A 690 -12.53 16.42 -33.18
C MET A 690 -12.22 15.67 -31.89
N TYR A 691 -11.76 16.40 -30.89
CA TYR A 691 -11.49 15.89 -29.55
C TYR A 691 -12.48 16.51 -28.58
N TYR A 692 -13.20 15.67 -27.85
CA TYR A 692 -14.08 16.07 -26.78
C TYR A 692 -13.55 15.49 -25.48
N ASP A 693 -13.53 16.32 -24.44
CA ASP A 693 -13.15 15.92 -23.10
C ASP A 693 -14.19 16.47 -22.12
N VAL A 694 -14.66 15.61 -21.22
CA VAL A 694 -15.66 16.02 -20.22
C VAL A 694 -14.90 16.59 -19.03
N ASN A 695 -15.06 17.90 -18.82
CA ASN A 695 -14.47 18.59 -17.67
C ASN A 695 -14.93 17.96 -16.35
N ASN A 696 -14.00 17.32 -15.62
CA ASN A 696 -14.25 16.71 -14.32
C ASN A 696 -15.41 15.70 -14.31
N LEU A 697 -15.39 14.72 -15.23
CA LEU A 697 -16.43 13.69 -15.37
C LEU A 697 -16.87 13.06 -14.04
N TYR A 698 -15.93 12.57 -13.23
CA TYR A 698 -16.26 11.93 -11.96
C TYR A 698 -16.78 12.92 -10.92
N GLY A 699 -16.28 14.15 -10.87
CA GLY A 699 -16.82 15.16 -9.95
C GLY A 699 -18.25 15.57 -10.31
N ALA A 700 -18.57 15.65 -11.61
CA ALA A 700 -19.94 15.84 -12.08
C ALA A 700 -20.83 14.67 -11.64
N ALA A 701 -20.40 13.43 -11.90
CA ALA A 701 -21.15 12.24 -11.45
C ALA A 701 -21.32 12.17 -9.93
N MET A 702 -20.32 12.61 -9.16
CA MET A 702 -20.39 12.70 -7.69
C MET A 702 -21.29 13.82 -7.17
N SER A 703 -21.76 14.71 -8.04
CA SER A 703 -22.72 15.77 -7.70
C SER A 703 -24.18 15.32 -7.90
N GLU A 704 -24.39 14.13 -8.46
CA GLU A 704 -25.71 13.51 -8.61
C GLU A 704 -26.15 12.78 -7.34
N PHE A 705 -27.40 12.30 -7.31
CA PHE A 705 -27.91 11.49 -6.21
C PHE A 705 -27.17 10.14 -6.14
N LEU A 706 -26.51 9.90 -5.00
CA LEU A 706 -25.70 8.70 -4.76
C LEU A 706 -26.11 7.99 -3.46
N PRO A 707 -26.01 6.64 -3.41
CA PRO A 707 -26.35 5.90 -2.21
C PRO A 707 -25.29 6.10 -1.12
N PHE A 708 -25.72 6.41 0.10
CA PHE A 708 -24.83 6.63 1.24
C PHE A 708 -25.24 5.91 2.54
N GLY A 709 -26.43 5.29 2.59
CA GLY A 709 -26.92 4.55 3.76
C GLY A 709 -28.22 3.80 3.54
N GLU A 710 -28.71 3.18 4.62
CA GLU A 710 -29.90 2.34 4.71
C GLU A 710 -29.89 1.10 3.81
N PHE A 711 -28.70 0.55 3.61
CA PHE A 711 -28.48 -0.60 2.75
C PHE A 711 -29.23 -1.84 3.25
N SER A 712 -30.11 -2.37 2.41
CA SER A 712 -30.87 -3.59 2.68
C SER A 712 -31.14 -4.37 1.40
N PHE A 713 -31.27 -5.69 1.52
CA PHE A 713 -31.82 -6.50 0.44
C PHE A 713 -33.33 -6.31 0.41
N VAL A 714 -33.90 -6.19 -0.80
CA VAL A 714 -35.35 -6.11 -0.98
C VAL A 714 -35.94 -7.51 -0.88
N ASP A 715 -36.98 -7.68 -0.05
CA ASP A 715 -37.72 -8.93 0.04
C ASP A 715 -38.41 -9.28 -1.29
N GLU A 716 -38.46 -10.57 -1.65
CA GLU A 716 -39.02 -11.05 -2.92
C GLU A 716 -40.46 -10.56 -3.18
N SER A 717 -41.28 -10.41 -2.13
CA SER A 717 -42.65 -9.90 -2.25
C SER A 717 -42.71 -8.43 -2.67
N ASN A 718 -41.74 -7.62 -2.25
CA ASN A 718 -41.67 -6.21 -2.57
C ASN A 718 -41.04 -6.00 -3.94
N PHE A 719 -40.08 -6.85 -4.32
CA PHE A 719 -39.41 -6.80 -5.61
C PHE A 719 -40.40 -6.87 -6.79
N ALA A 720 -41.39 -7.77 -6.73
CA ALA A 720 -42.38 -7.94 -7.78
C ALA A 720 -43.28 -6.70 -8.03
N SER A 721 -43.30 -5.75 -7.09
CA SER A 721 -44.10 -4.53 -7.18
C SER A 721 -43.31 -3.28 -7.60
N LEU A 722 -41.99 -3.40 -7.79
CA LEU A 722 -41.12 -2.28 -8.15
C LEU A 722 -41.20 -1.98 -9.65
N ASP A 723 -41.53 -0.73 -9.99
CA ASP A 723 -41.38 -0.22 -11.36
C ASP A 723 -39.96 0.33 -11.55
N ILE A 724 -39.02 -0.59 -11.78
CA ILE A 724 -37.59 -0.27 -11.97
C ILE A 724 -37.36 0.62 -13.19
N ILE A 725 -38.12 0.41 -14.28
CA ILE A 725 -37.87 1.06 -15.57
C ILE A 725 -38.21 2.55 -15.51
N ASN A 726 -39.26 2.91 -14.77
CA ASN A 726 -39.70 4.31 -14.63
C ASN A 726 -39.23 4.95 -13.31
N HIS A 727 -38.27 4.34 -12.61
CA HIS A 727 -37.76 4.86 -11.34
C HIS A 727 -36.96 6.15 -11.56
N PRO A 728 -37.27 7.27 -10.86
CA PRO A 728 -36.54 8.52 -11.03
C PRO A 728 -35.07 8.42 -10.59
N ASN A 729 -34.17 9.07 -11.33
CA ASN A 729 -32.74 9.12 -11.00
C ASN A 729 -32.43 9.91 -9.72
N ASP A 730 -33.34 10.80 -9.30
CA ASP A 730 -33.25 11.66 -8.12
C ASP A 730 -34.12 11.16 -6.95
N SER A 731 -34.56 9.90 -7.01
CA SER A 731 -35.33 9.28 -5.93
C SER A 731 -34.51 9.16 -4.63
N GLU A 732 -35.17 9.28 -3.49
CA GLU A 732 -34.57 9.07 -2.17
C GLU A 732 -34.06 7.64 -1.98
N ILE A 733 -34.67 6.66 -2.67
CA ILE A 733 -34.29 5.25 -2.60
C ILE A 733 -33.75 4.82 -3.96
N GLY A 734 -32.50 4.33 -4.00
CA GLY A 734 -31.90 3.74 -5.20
C GLY A 734 -31.97 2.21 -5.19
N TYR A 735 -31.89 1.60 -6.39
CA TYR A 735 -31.85 0.15 -6.55
C TYR A 735 -30.60 -0.28 -7.31
N ILE A 736 -29.98 -1.38 -6.86
CA ILE A 736 -28.88 -2.05 -7.57
C ILE A 736 -29.34 -3.47 -7.86
N LEU A 737 -29.23 -3.88 -9.12
CA LEU A 737 -29.90 -5.08 -9.64
C LEU A 737 -28.89 -6.06 -10.21
N ASP A 738 -29.15 -7.34 -10.00
CA ASP A 738 -28.50 -8.46 -10.68
C ASP A 738 -29.59 -9.12 -11.52
N CYS A 739 -29.45 -9.05 -12.85
CA CYS A 739 -30.50 -9.40 -13.80
C CYS A 739 -29.91 -10.02 -15.06
N ASP A 740 -30.70 -10.89 -15.69
CA ASP A 740 -30.41 -11.40 -17.02
C ASP A 740 -30.90 -10.37 -18.06
N LEU A 741 -30.07 -10.10 -19.06
CA LEU A 741 -30.40 -9.20 -20.17
C LEU A 741 -30.65 -10.00 -21.43
N ASP A 742 -31.81 -9.78 -22.06
CA ASP A 742 -32.04 -10.21 -23.44
C ASP A 742 -31.55 -9.12 -24.40
N TYR A 743 -30.69 -9.50 -25.36
CA TYR A 743 -30.08 -8.55 -26.28
C TYR A 743 -30.43 -8.87 -27.74
N PRO A 744 -31.46 -8.20 -28.31
CA PRO A 744 -31.99 -8.51 -29.63
C PRO A 744 -30.93 -8.44 -30.73
N VAL A 745 -30.96 -9.42 -31.63
CA VAL A 745 -29.95 -9.61 -32.69
C VAL A 745 -29.91 -8.41 -33.65
N GLU A 746 -31.06 -7.80 -33.90
CA GLU A 746 -31.19 -6.60 -34.74
C GLU A 746 -30.43 -5.37 -34.21
N LEU A 747 -30.04 -5.35 -32.93
CA LEU A 747 -29.24 -4.27 -32.33
C LEU A 747 -27.74 -4.51 -32.40
N HIS A 748 -27.30 -5.74 -32.71
CA HIS A 748 -25.88 -6.12 -32.61
C HIS A 748 -25.00 -5.32 -33.59
N GLU A 749 -25.46 -5.09 -34.82
CA GLU A 749 -24.72 -4.27 -35.79
C GLU A 749 -24.67 -2.80 -35.38
N ASN A 750 -25.79 -2.24 -34.90
CA ASN A 750 -25.87 -0.82 -34.54
C ASN A 750 -25.02 -0.47 -33.32
N HIS A 751 -24.83 -1.42 -32.41
CA HIS A 751 -24.09 -1.23 -31.16
C HIS A 751 -22.72 -1.92 -31.19
N SER A 752 -22.24 -2.38 -32.37
CA SER A 752 -20.93 -3.03 -32.47
C SER A 752 -19.79 -2.15 -31.98
N ASP A 753 -19.94 -0.84 -32.18
CA ASP A 753 -18.97 0.19 -31.82
C ASP A 753 -19.07 0.67 -30.37
N LEU A 754 -20.10 0.25 -29.61
CA LEU A 754 -20.27 0.50 -28.18
C LEU A 754 -21.29 -0.49 -27.57
N PRO A 755 -20.88 -1.73 -27.27
CA PRO A 755 -21.79 -2.73 -26.71
C PRO A 755 -22.22 -2.32 -25.29
N LEU A 756 -23.49 -2.56 -24.98
CA LEU A 756 -24.08 -2.28 -23.66
C LEU A 756 -23.70 -3.38 -22.66
N ALA A 757 -23.69 -3.03 -21.37
CA ALA A 757 -23.46 -3.94 -20.24
C ALA A 757 -22.18 -4.82 -20.35
N PRO A 758 -20.98 -4.21 -20.42
CA PRO A 758 -19.74 -4.96 -20.54
C PRO A 758 -19.45 -5.84 -19.30
N GLU A 759 -19.09 -7.10 -19.55
CA GLU A 759 -18.70 -8.06 -18.53
C GLU A 759 -17.18 -8.13 -18.35
N HIS A 760 -16.73 -8.35 -17.11
CA HIS A 760 -15.32 -8.53 -16.81
C HIS A 760 -14.93 -10.01 -17.01
N MET A 761 -14.66 -10.39 -18.27
CA MET A 761 -14.29 -11.75 -18.65
C MET A 761 -12.88 -11.83 -19.26
N VAL A 762 -12.22 -12.97 -19.05
CA VAL A 762 -11.05 -13.34 -19.84
C VAL A 762 -11.56 -13.83 -21.20
N PRO A 763 -11.13 -13.25 -22.33
CA PRO A 763 -11.55 -13.73 -23.64
C PRO A 763 -11.25 -15.23 -23.78
N PRO A 764 -12.15 -16.04 -24.38
CA PRO A 764 -11.83 -17.42 -24.68
C PRO A 764 -10.56 -17.46 -25.54
N ALA A 765 -9.64 -18.40 -25.22
CA ALA A 765 -8.44 -18.58 -26.01
C ALA A 765 -8.85 -18.75 -27.49
N PRO A 766 -8.18 -18.09 -28.44
CA PRO A 766 -8.57 -18.16 -29.84
C PRO A 766 -8.57 -19.62 -30.26
N SER A 767 -9.76 -20.15 -30.61
CA SER A 767 -9.85 -21.44 -31.26
C SER A 767 -9.08 -21.33 -32.56
N SER A 768 -8.13 -22.24 -32.79
CA SER A 768 -7.33 -22.39 -34.02
C SER A 768 -8.16 -22.74 -35.26
N THR A 769 -9.45 -22.43 -35.27
CA THR A 769 -10.42 -22.73 -36.30
C THR A 769 -11.35 -21.52 -36.51
N SER A 770 -10.82 -20.47 -37.10
CA SER A 770 -11.60 -19.59 -37.99
C SER A 770 -10.63 -18.99 -39.00
N ASN A 771 -10.59 -19.63 -40.17
CA ASN A 771 -10.03 -19.08 -41.40
C ASN A 771 -11.00 -18.05 -41.98
#